data_AF-A0A832ZR64-F1
#
_entry.id   AF-A0A832ZR64-F1
#
_cell.length_a   1.000
_cell.length_b   1.000
_cell.length_c   1.000
_cell.angle_alpha   90.00
_cell.angle_beta   90.00
_cell.angle_gamma   90.00
#
_symmetry.space_group_name_H-M   'P 1'
#
loop_
_entity.id
_entity.type
_entity.pdbx_description
1 polymer ?
#
loop_
_entity_poly.entity_id
_entity_poly.type
_entity_poly.pdbx_seq_one_letter_code
_entity_poly.pdbx_strand_id
1 'polypeptide(L)'
;MVVIEYKVKIGLEVHIPISTLESKLFCRCRNPYKYPPEKPNQYICPICLGLPGTLPKPNVKAIEMAVKLAKILDMDIPDKIQFYRKHYLYPDLPKGYQITQYIAGAHKPIGLDGVFNMENDRKIRIMRIQLEEDPARLVHPGGLGESNHVLIDYNRSGSPLIELVTEPDFRDPSEAKIFLQELIDLLRDIGILDREEVLVRADANVSIDGGPRIEIKNLGSPTDLEKAINFELIRMKRYIQEGVRVKRETRHWDDRRKVTIPLREKEYEEEYRYIPDPNIPPINIIHIKRRVEDDIPRLKKHVIDDLVSIGVKENIAKVLIKDVEYLNLFHEIIRELKLSDDEKINYLASLLVNECRGLVNRGYIEFGRLRQILKSIFSLYNEGVISRDEVKSKLRGLGEHKMVYADEQLIEKVVYRVVSTVDRRGRRTRDYIIGRVLEELGREGYTADVKTILKYIEIDEVVDNTRQIKRFEPKRISIYSDKIIRDRINIKDLYRVGRGRYTVVGWIESKMYVGDKLFIILRDWTDKIQVITDTSKNVYKILDELPKEAFIAIKGYIKEDFRAPGGLELDPYEVIPLGGIENPPLSLLDLSRSSHAVRMRYRYLDIRRRWMRAILKFRVKLIDVLREYLKNNGFTEINTPTLIASASEGGA
;
A
#
# COMPACT_ATOMS: atom_id res chain seq x y z
N MET A 1 -42.54 -0.55 -27.21
CA MET A 1 -41.33 -1.31 -26.78
C MET A 1 -41.69 -2.07 -25.51
N VAL A 2 -41.25 -3.32 -25.37
CA VAL A 2 -41.30 -4.00 -24.06
C VAL A 2 -40.12 -3.48 -23.24
N VAL A 3 -40.39 -2.87 -22.09
CA VAL A 3 -39.35 -2.50 -21.12
C VAL A 3 -39.00 -3.77 -20.34
N ILE A 4 -37.88 -4.40 -20.68
CA ILE A 4 -37.37 -5.56 -19.93
C ILE A 4 -36.77 -5.05 -18.62
N GLU A 5 -37.44 -5.33 -17.51
CA GLU A 5 -37.00 -4.96 -16.17
C GLU A 5 -36.05 -6.03 -15.62
N TYR A 6 -34.79 -5.65 -15.40
CA TYR A 6 -33.70 -6.52 -14.96
C TYR A 6 -33.55 -6.45 -13.44
N LYS A 7 -33.61 -7.60 -12.74
CA LYS A 7 -33.41 -7.66 -11.28
C LYS A 7 -31.92 -7.63 -10.95
N VAL A 8 -31.43 -6.45 -10.63
CA VAL A 8 -30.05 -6.24 -10.17
C VAL A 8 -29.90 -6.69 -8.71
N LYS A 9 -28.74 -7.27 -8.41
CA LYS A 9 -28.23 -7.43 -7.04
C LYS A 9 -26.81 -6.89 -6.97
N ILE A 10 -26.55 -6.03 -5.99
CA ILE A 10 -25.23 -5.46 -5.69
C ILE A 10 -24.93 -5.73 -4.21
N GLY A 11 -23.69 -6.10 -3.89
CA GLY A 11 -23.17 -6.22 -2.51
C GLY A 11 -21.72 -5.71 -2.43
N LEU A 12 -21.30 -5.21 -1.27
CA LEU A 12 -20.03 -4.49 -1.11
C LEU A 12 -19.09 -5.16 -0.10
N GLU A 13 -17.79 -5.14 -0.40
CA GLU A 13 -16.68 -5.49 0.50
C GLU A 13 -15.87 -4.21 0.77
N VAL A 14 -16.07 -3.63 1.96
CA VAL A 14 -15.58 -2.30 2.33
C VAL A 14 -14.40 -2.42 3.29
N HIS A 15 -13.22 -1.98 2.84
CA HIS A 15 -11.97 -1.99 3.58
C HIS A 15 -11.74 -0.61 4.20
N ILE A 16 -11.93 -0.52 5.52
CA ILE A 16 -11.96 0.71 6.33
C ILE A 16 -10.66 0.80 7.15
N PRO A 17 -9.77 1.77 6.85
CA PRO A 17 -8.63 2.05 7.71
C PRO A 17 -9.07 2.60 9.06
N ILE A 18 -8.48 2.13 10.17
CA ILE A 18 -8.65 2.81 11.47
C ILE A 18 -7.56 3.87 11.59
N SER A 19 -7.87 5.13 11.27
CA SER A 19 -6.86 6.19 11.18
C SER A 19 -6.52 6.85 12.50
N THR A 20 -7.43 6.90 13.48
CA THR A 20 -7.20 7.49 14.81
C THR A 20 -6.26 6.71 15.72
N LEU A 21 -5.94 5.45 15.39
CA LEU A 21 -5.04 4.62 16.18
C LEU A 21 -3.59 5.06 16.02
N GLU A 22 -2.85 5.16 17.13
CA GLU A 22 -1.46 5.61 17.11
C GLU A 22 -0.48 4.56 16.58
N SER A 23 -0.83 3.28 16.74
CA SER A 23 0.02 2.15 16.41
C SER A 23 -0.69 1.10 15.55
N LYS A 24 0.13 0.33 14.83
CA LYS A 24 -0.28 -0.74 13.93
C LYS A 24 -1.04 -1.88 14.65
N LEU A 25 -1.68 -2.77 13.88
CA LEU A 25 -2.57 -3.80 14.44
C LEU A 25 -1.81 -4.87 15.24
N PHE A 26 -0.58 -5.18 14.85
CA PHE A 26 0.22 -6.26 15.46
C PHE A 26 1.58 -5.82 16.01
N CYS A 27 1.92 -4.52 15.97
CA CYS A 27 3.21 -4.00 16.44
C CYS A 27 3.16 -2.52 16.87
N ARG A 28 4.19 -2.06 17.59
CA ARG A 28 4.29 -0.70 18.14
C ARG A 28 4.73 0.39 17.13
N CYS A 29 4.85 0.07 15.83
CA CYS A 29 5.13 1.10 14.82
C CYS A 29 3.99 2.12 14.75
N ARG A 30 4.32 3.38 14.47
CA ARG A 30 3.34 4.42 14.14
C ARG A 30 2.41 3.95 13.02
N ASN A 31 1.12 4.21 13.19
CA ASN A 31 0.12 3.99 12.15
C ASN A 31 0.26 5.07 11.06
N PRO A 32 0.52 4.72 9.78
CA PRO A 32 0.70 5.70 8.71
C PRO A 32 -0.59 6.46 8.36
N TYR A 33 -1.75 5.94 8.74
CA TYR A 33 -3.03 6.64 8.56
C TYR A 33 -3.19 7.82 9.52
N LYS A 34 -2.76 7.68 10.78
CA LYS A 34 -2.70 8.79 11.75
C LYS A 34 -1.58 9.77 11.43
N TYR A 35 -0.39 9.22 11.18
CA TYR A 35 0.83 9.97 10.98
C TYR A 35 1.35 9.70 9.57
N PRO A 36 1.21 10.64 8.60
CA PRO A 36 1.82 10.48 7.29
C PRO A 36 3.34 10.26 7.40
N PRO A 37 3.90 9.22 6.75
CA PRO A 37 5.35 9.06 6.70
C PRO A 37 5.96 10.09 5.74
N GLU A 38 7.02 10.75 6.18
CA GLU A 38 7.84 11.67 5.37
C GLU A 38 8.60 10.91 4.27
N LYS A 39 8.98 9.65 4.56
CA LYS A 39 9.89 8.84 3.74
C LYS A 39 9.37 7.41 3.61
N PRO A 40 9.55 6.75 2.45
CA PRO A 40 9.25 5.32 2.32
C PRO A 40 10.00 4.50 3.36
N ASN A 41 9.34 3.48 3.93
CA ASN A 41 9.91 2.53 4.88
C ASN A 41 10.42 3.17 6.19
N GLN A 42 9.76 4.23 6.67
CA GLN A 42 10.06 4.93 7.94
C GLN A 42 9.42 4.27 9.16
N TYR A 43 8.17 3.80 9.07
CA TYR A 43 7.40 3.22 10.18
C TYR A 43 7.36 1.69 10.11
N ILE A 44 8.56 1.10 10.11
CA ILE A 44 8.80 -0.34 10.01
C ILE A 44 9.44 -0.90 11.29
N CYS A 45 9.25 -2.19 11.54
CA CYS A 45 9.94 -2.98 12.55
C CYS A 45 9.99 -4.45 12.10
N PRO A 46 10.78 -5.32 12.76
CA PRO A 46 10.88 -6.72 12.41
C PRO A 46 9.52 -7.45 12.25
N ILE A 47 8.51 -7.14 13.08
CA ILE A 47 7.19 -7.78 13.05
C ILE A 47 6.43 -7.47 11.75
N CYS A 48 6.28 -6.19 11.38
CA CYS A 48 5.56 -5.82 10.16
C CYS A 48 6.40 -6.02 8.88
N LEU A 49 7.70 -6.28 9.01
CA LEU A 49 8.56 -6.78 7.94
C LEU A 49 8.57 -8.32 7.84
N GLY A 50 7.87 -9.02 8.74
CA GLY A 50 7.82 -10.50 8.74
C GLY A 50 9.16 -11.19 8.98
N LEU A 51 10.10 -10.56 9.70
CA LEU A 51 11.44 -11.13 9.90
C LEU A 51 11.39 -12.38 10.78
N PRO A 52 12.31 -13.36 10.58
CA PRO A 52 12.35 -14.59 11.37
C PRO A 52 12.40 -14.35 12.88
N GLY A 53 11.71 -15.20 13.64
CA GLY A 53 11.66 -15.13 15.11
C GLY A 53 10.74 -14.05 15.69
N THR A 54 10.00 -13.31 14.86
CA THR A 54 9.09 -12.25 15.33
C THR A 54 7.68 -12.78 15.63
N LEU A 55 7.01 -12.16 16.59
CA LEU A 55 5.64 -12.51 17.01
C LEU A 55 4.72 -11.29 16.94
N PRO A 56 3.49 -11.42 16.38
CA PRO A 56 2.48 -10.37 16.41
C PRO A 56 1.91 -10.16 17.81
N LYS A 57 1.58 -8.91 18.17
CA LYS A 57 0.79 -8.59 19.38
C LYS A 57 -0.43 -7.74 19.02
N PRO A 58 -1.66 -8.29 19.08
CA PRO A 58 -2.88 -7.57 18.75
C PRO A 58 -3.07 -6.25 19.51
N ASN A 59 -3.49 -5.22 18.78
CA ASN A 59 -3.83 -3.91 19.33
C ASN A 59 -5.26 -3.91 19.89
N VAL A 60 -5.37 -3.88 21.22
CA VAL A 60 -6.66 -3.91 21.94
C VAL A 60 -7.57 -2.75 21.53
N LYS A 61 -7.02 -1.57 21.22
CA LYS A 61 -7.83 -0.42 20.78
C LYS A 61 -8.46 -0.65 19.40
N ALA A 62 -7.82 -1.39 18.50
CA ALA A 62 -8.45 -1.81 17.23
C ALA A 62 -9.63 -2.76 17.47
N ILE A 63 -9.51 -3.67 18.43
CA ILE A 63 -10.58 -4.59 18.82
C ILE A 63 -11.76 -3.82 19.44
N GLU A 64 -11.49 -2.90 20.37
CA GLU A 64 -12.52 -2.02 20.96
C GLU A 64 -13.28 -1.24 19.87
N MET A 65 -12.59 -0.68 18.88
CA MET A 65 -13.21 0.12 17.82
C MET A 65 -13.99 -0.72 16.79
N ALA A 66 -13.52 -1.93 16.47
CA ALA A 66 -14.28 -2.84 15.61
C ALA A 66 -15.55 -3.37 16.32
N VAL A 67 -15.46 -3.67 17.63
CA VAL A 67 -16.63 -4.01 18.48
C VAL A 67 -17.60 -2.84 18.57
N LYS A 68 -17.11 -1.60 18.66
CA LYS A 68 -17.91 -0.36 18.68
C LYS A 68 -18.74 -0.19 17.40
N LEU A 69 -18.14 -0.39 16.24
CA LEU A 69 -18.85 -0.38 14.95
C LEU A 69 -19.87 -1.53 14.88
N ALA A 70 -19.50 -2.75 15.28
CA ALA A 70 -20.39 -3.90 15.25
C ALA A 70 -21.64 -3.74 16.14
N LYS A 71 -21.52 -3.09 17.32
CA LYS A 71 -22.67 -2.79 18.17
C LYS A 71 -23.63 -1.78 17.52
N ILE A 72 -23.09 -0.74 16.91
CA ILE A 72 -23.88 0.34 16.30
C ILE A 72 -24.63 -0.17 15.05
N LEU A 73 -24.18 -1.29 14.49
CA LEU A 73 -24.84 -2.02 13.39
C LEU A 73 -25.62 -3.26 13.86
N ASP A 74 -25.92 -3.36 15.16
CA ASP A 74 -26.77 -4.40 15.78
C ASP A 74 -26.34 -5.85 15.44
N MET A 75 -25.03 -6.12 15.52
CA MET A 75 -24.43 -7.42 15.16
C MET A 75 -24.36 -8.42 16.32
N ASP A 76 -24.35 -9.73 15.99
CA ASP A 76 -23.89 -10.77 16.91
C ASP A 76 -22.36 -10.67 17.10
N ILE A 77 -21.95 -10.27 18.30
CA ILE A 77 -20.54 -10.13 18.70
C ILE A 77 -20.18 -11.28 19.65
N PRO A 78 -19.27 -12.19 19.28
CA PRO A 78 -18.93 -13.36 20.09
C PRO A 78 -18.16 -12.98 21.36
N ASP A 79 -18.16 -13.85 22.37
CA ASP A 79 -17.36 -13.65 23.59
C ASP A 79 -15.87 -13.94 23.41
N LYS A 80 -15.50 -14.65 22.34
CA LYS A 80 -14.12 -14.93 21.93
C LYS A 80 -13.96 -14.73 20.43
N ILE A 81 -12.86 -14.10 20.03
CA ILE A 81 -12.43 -13.97 18.64
C ILE A 81 -11.12 -14.71 18.40
N GLN A 82 -10.89 -15.13 17.16
CA GLN A 82 -9.63 -15.73 16.70
C GLN A 82 -9.10 -14.99 15.46
N PHE A 83 -7.77 -14.93 15.34
CA PHE A 83 -7.09 -14.48 14.12
C PHE A 83 -6.59 -15.67 13.30
N TYR A 84 -6.58 -15.53 11.98
CA TYR A 84 -6.26 -16.56 11.01
C TYR A 84 -5.22 -16.05 10.00
N ARG A 85 -4.44 -16.97 9.43
CA ARG A 85 -3.45 -16.69 8.37
C ARG A 85 -4.05 -16.97 6.99
N LYS A 86 -4.32 -15.91 6.24
CA LYS A 86 -4.71 -15.93 4.81
C LYS A 86 -3.43 -15.98 3.99
N HIS A 87 -3.00 -17.19 3.62
CA HIS A 87 -1.71 -17.43 2.95
C HIS A 87 -1.73 -17.04 1.48
N TYR A 88 -0.86 -16.11 1.07
CA TYR A 88 -0.56 -15.81 -0.33
C TYR A 88 0.80 -15.12 -0.48
N LEU A 89 1.49 -15.38 -1.59
CA LEU A 89 2.83 -14.85 -1.87
C LEU A 89 2.73 -13.63 -2.77
N TYR A 90 2.85 -12.43 -2.20
CA TYR A 90 2.90 -11.18 -2.97
C TYR A 90 3.92 -10.19 -2.38
N PRO A 91 4.59 -9.34 -3.18
CA PRO A 91 5.73 -8.55 -2.72
C PRO A 91 5.43 -7.51 -1.63
N ASP A 92 4.18 -7.10 -1.46
CA ASP A 92 3.74 -6.17 -0.42
C ASP A 92 3.45 -6.83 0.94
N LEU A 93 3.48 -8.16 1.00
CA LEU A 93 3.12 -8.97 2.16
C LEU A 93 4.31 -9.85 2.58
N PRO A 94 5.27 -9.32 3.35
CA PRO A 94 6.58 -9.93 3.51
C PRO A 94 6.57 -11.22 4.34
N LYS A 95 5.46 -11.51 5.05
CA LYS A 95 5.23 -12.75 5.79
C LYS A 95 4.81 -13.94 4.91
N GLY A 96 4.35 -13.70 3.67
CA GLY A 96 3.67 -14.72 2.85
C GLY A 96 2.26 -15.12 3.36
N TYR A 97 1.74 -14.40 4.35
CA TYR A 97 0.37 -14.51 4.84
C TYR A 97 -0.09 -13.19 5.47
N GLN A 98 -1.38 -12.92 5.33
CA GLN A 98 -2.08 -11.80 5.96
C GLN A 98 -2.77 -12.32 7.22
N ILE A 99 -2.59 -11.64 8.35
CA ILE A 99 -3.33 -11.93 9.58
C ILE A 99 -4.68 -11.20 9.50
N THR A 100 -5.75 -11.98 9.49
CA THR A 100 -7.15 -11.57 9.28
C THR A 100 -8.07 -12.40 10.19
N GLN A 101 -9.38 -12.42 9.96
CA GLN A 101 -10.30 -13.36 10.61
C GLN A 101 -11.02 -14.23 9.57
N TYR A 102 -11.75 -15.24 10.04
CA TYR A 102 -12.43 -16.20 9.17
C TYR A 102 -13.66 -16.79 9.87
N ILE A 103 -14.71 -17.09 9.10
CA ILE A 103 -15.99 -17.55 9.64
C ILE A 103 -16.01 -19.06 9.93
N ALA A 104 -15.44 -19.89 9.04
CA ALA A 104 -15.59 -21.35 9.12
C ALA A 104 -14.55 -22.04 10.05
N GLY A 105 -14.29 -21.43 11.21
CA GLY A 105 -13.40 -21.98 12.24
C GLY A 105 -14.01 -21.91 13.64
N ALA A 106 -13.27 -22.39 14.65
CA ALA A 106 -13.81 -22.61 16.00
C ALA A 106 -14.31 -21.33 16.72
N HIS A 107 -13.86 -20.14 16.30
CA HIS A 107 -14.32 -18.85 16.83
C HIS A 107 -14.58 -17.86 15.68
N LYS A 108 -15.66 -17.09 15.83
CA LYS A 108 -16.20 -16.10 14.89
C LYS A 108 -15.26 -14.87 14.71
N PRO A 109 -15.45 -14.07 13.62
CA PRO A 109 -14.89 -12.73 13.50
C PRO A 109 -15.52 -11.74 14.51
N ILE A 110 -15.18 -10.44 14.44
CA ILE A 110 -15.67 -9.41 15.36
C ILE A 110 -17.21 -9.31 15.43
N GLY A 111 -17.92 -9.41 14.29
CA GLY A 111 -19.38 -9.33 14.27
C GLY A 111 -19.99 -10.02 13.05
N LEU A 112 -21.20 -10.55 13.20
CA LEU A 112 -22.01 -11.16 12.14
C LEU A 112 -23.45 -10.61 12.14
N ASP A 113 -24.14 -10.75 11.01
CA ASP A 113 -25.61 -10.66 10.90
C ASP A 113 -26.26 -9.35 11.41
N GLY A 114 -25.66 -8.20 11.08
CA GLY A 114 -26.17 -6.86 11.47
C GLY A 114 -27.03 -6.14 10.43
N VAL A 115 -27.40 -4.90 10.74
CA VAL A 115 -28.18 -4.01 9.85
C VAL A 115 -27.66 -2.56 9.91
N PHE A 116 -27.36 -1.99 8.75
CA PHE A 116 -27.23 -0.55 8.57
C PHE A 116 -28.61 0.04 8.21
N ASN A 117 -29.05 1.06 8.94
CA ASN A 117 -30.30 1.78 8.70
C ASN A 117 -29.96 3.14 8.08
N MET A 118 -30.23 3.32 6.79
CA MET A 118 -29.89 4.54 6.03
C MET A 118 -30.80 5.72 6.37
N GLU A 119 -30.42 6.95 5.99
CA GLU A 119 -31.28 8.14 6.23
C GLU A 119 -32.65 8.06 5.52
N ASN A 120 -32.75 7.29 4.43
CA ASN A 120 -33.98 7.10 3.65
C ASN A 120 -34.80 5.85 4.06
N ASP A 121 -34.67 5.40 5.31
CA ASP A 121 -35.28 4.20 5.90
C ASP A 121 -34.95 2.87 5.19
N ARG A 122 -34.01 2.86 4.23
CA ARG A 122 -33.52 1.62 3.63
C ARG A 122 -32.63 0.88 4.62
N LYS A 123 -32.95 -0.40 4.82
CA LYS A 123 -32.15 -1.33 5.62
C LYS A 123 -31.28 -2.18 4.71
N ILE A 124 -29.99 -2.19 5.00
CA ILE A 124 -28.95 -2.98 4.32
C ILE A 124 -28.37 -3.95 5.34
N ARG A 125 -28.47 -5.26 5.10
CA ARG A 125 -27.93 -6.26 6.02
C ARG A 125 -26.40 -6.36 5.88
N ILE A 126 -25.71 -6.53 7.01
CA ILE A 126 -24.26 -6.58 7.12
C ILE A 126 -23.85 -8.00 7.52
N MET A 127 -23.33 -8.76 6.56
CA MET A 127 -23.00 -10.18 6.75
C MET A 127 -21.88 -10.37 7.78
N ARG A 128 -20.81 -9.57 7.71
CA ARG A 128 -19.69 -9.66 8.67
C ARG A 128 -18.93 -8.35 8.86
N ILE A 129 -18.29 -8.24 10.03
CA ILE A 129 -17.18 -7.32 10.31
C ILE A 129 -16.00 -8.14 10.83
N GLN A 130 -14.82 -7.93 10.24
CA GLN A 130 -13.57 -8.55 10.67
C GLN A 130 -12.38 -7.59 10.71
N LEU A 131 -11.39 -7.89 11.53
CA LEU A 131 -10.12 -7.15 11.64
C LEU A 131 -8.99 -7.83 10.86
N GLU A 132 -8.27 -7.06 10.05
CA GLU A 132 -7.06 -7.53 9.37
C GLU A 132 -5.98 -6.44 9.24
N GLU A 133 -4.79 -6.85 8.82
CA GLU A 133 -3.70 -5.92 8.48
C GLU A 133 -3.71 -5.54 6.99
N ASP A 134 -3.51 -4.26 6.68
CA ASP A 134 -3.29 -3.82 5.30
C ASP A 134 -1.84 -4.16 4.84
N PRO A 135 -1.64 -4.68 3.62
CA PRO A 135 -0.30 -4.88 3.04
C PRO A 135 0.47 -3.57 2.77
N ALA A 136 1.75 -3.69 2.39
CA ALA A 136 2.57 -2.55 1.96
C ALA A 136 1.97 -1.81 0.74
N ARG A 137 2.48 -0.62 0.44
CA ARG A 137 2.12 0.11 -0.78
C ARG A 137 3.06 -0.29 -1.92
N LEU A 138 2.51 -0.75 -3.04
CA LEU A 138 3.25 -0.88 -4.30
C LEU A 138 3.20 0.44 -5.07
N VAL A 139 4.31 0.79 -5.72
CA VAL A 139 4.45 1.97 -6.58
C VAL A 139 5.16 1.54 -7.86
N HIS A 140 4.54 1.81 -9.02
CA HIS A 140 5.10 1.52 -10.34
C HIS A 140 5.49 2.84 -11.03
N PRO A 141 6.78 3.21 -11.09
CA PRO A 141 7.23 4.42 -11.79
C PRO A 141 6.82 4.42 -13.27
N GLY A 142 6.19 5.50 -13.74
CA GLY A 142 5.54 5.59 -15.07
C GLY A 142 4.07 5.16 -15.03
N GLY A 143 3.80 3.95 -14.56
CA GLY A 143 2.44 3.45 -14.38
C GLY A 143 2.34 1.93 -14.43
N LEU A 144 1.11 1.41 -14.33
CA LEU A 144 0.84 -0.02 -14.42
C LEU A 144 0.97 -0.50 -15.88
N GLY A 145 1.98 -1.32 -16.16
CA GLY A 145 2.27 -1.84 -17.51
C GLY A 145 3.47 -1.20 -18.20
N GLU A 146 3.78 0.06 -17.91
CA GLU A 146 4.97 0.75 -18.45
C GLU A 146 6.23 0.51 -17.60
N SER A 147 6.08 0.18 -16.32
CA SER A 147 7.20 0.09 -15.39
C SER A 147 7.95 -1.24 -15.45
N ASN A 148 9.26 -1.17 -15.70
CA ASN A 148 10.18 -2.31 -15.65
C ASN A 148 10.48 -2.82 -14.22
N HIS A 149 9.96 -2.17 -13.17
CA HIS A 149 10.14 -2.56 -11.78
C HIS A 149 8.96 -2.11 -10.90
N VAL A 150 8.99 -2.50 -9.62
CA VAL A 150 8.05 -2.00 -8.61
C VAL A 150 8.83 -1.59 -7.37
N LEU A 151 8.46 -0.46 -6.79
CA LEU A 151 8.95 0.04 -5.51
C LEU A 151 7.94 -0.33 -4.43
N ILE A 152 8.44 -0.66 -3.23
CA ILE A 152 7.62 -1.21 -2.13
C ILE A 152 7.83 -0.36 -0.89
N ASP A 153 6.73 0.12 -0.31
CA ASP A 153 6.72 0.87 0.94
C ASP A 153 5.94 0.14 2.05
N TYR A 154 6.69 -0.51 2.94
CA TYR A 154 6.20 -1.23 4.11
C TYR A 154 5.75 -0.29 5.25
N ASN A 155 5.76 1.04 5.07
CA ASN A 155 5.07 1.97 5.97
C ASN A 155 3.62 1.52 6.24
N ARG A 156 2.92 1.03 5.21
CA ARG A 156 1.54 0.55 5.30
C ARG A 156 1.37 -0.86 5.85
N SER A 157 2.37 -1.74 5.68
CA SER A 157 2.31 -3.13 6.11
C SER A 157 2.03 -3.24 7.62
N GLY A 158 0.99 -3.98 8.00
CA GLY A 158 0.60 -4.19 9.40
C GLY A 158 -0.41 -3.17 9.96
N SER A 159 -0.88 -2.22 9.16
CA SER A 159 -1.79 -1.15 9.64
C SER A 159 -3.20 -1.69 9.90
N PRO A 160 -3.96 -1.14 10.87
CA PRO A 160 -5.26 -1.67 11.26
C PRO A 160 -6.33 -1.39 10.19
N LEU A 161 -6.97 -2.45 9.72
CA LEU A 161 -8.01 -2.43 8.71
C LEU A 161 -9.23 -3.20 9.23
N ILE A 162 -10.42 -2.63 9.07
CA ILE A 162 -11.69 -3.34 9.24
C ILE A 162 -12.20 -3.69 7.86
N GLU A 163 -12.55 -4.96 7.64
CA GLU A 163 -13.31 -5.40 6.48
C GLU A 163 -14.77 -5.57 6.91
N LEU A 164 -15.67 -4.81 6.28
CA LEU A 164 -17.11 -4.88 6.43
C LEU A 164 -17.70 -5.41 5.12
N VAL A 165 -18.51 -6.47 5.19
CA VAL A 165 -19.15 -7.05 3.99
C VAL A 165 -20.67 -6.99 4.13
N THR A 166 -21.33 -6.42 3.12
CA THR A 166 -22.79 -6.37 3.06
C THR A 166 -23.37 -7.63 2.45
N GLU A 167 -24.62 -7.92 2.78
CA GLU A 167 -25.47 -8.76 1.93
C GLU A 167 -25.69 -8.10 0.56
N PRO A 168 -26.10 -8.86 -0.47
CA PRO A 168 -26.38 -8.34 -1.81
C PRO A 168 -27.78 -7.69 -1.90
N ASP A 169 -28.05 -6.73 -0.99
CA ASP A 169 -29.34 -6.07 -0.79
C ASP A 169 -29.54 -4.81 -1.64
N PHE A 170 -28.47 -4.27 -2.23
CA PHE A 170 -28.52 -3.05 -3.04
C PHE A 170 -29.15 -3.33 -4.41
N ARG A 171 -30.09 -2.47 -4.79
CA ARG A 171 -30.93 -2.58 -5.99
C ARG A 171 -30.37 -1.78 -7.17
N ASP A 172 -29.66 -0.70 -6.89
CA ASP A 172 -29.10 0.20 -7.89
C ASP A 172 -27.75 0.81 -7.45
N PRO A 173 -26.98 1.42 -8.37
CA PRO A 173 -25.66 1.97 -8.08
C PRO A 173 -25.66 3.21 -7.17
N SER A 174 -26.76 3.95 -7.13
CA SER A 174 -26.88 5.17 -6.33
C SER A 174 -27.21 4.84 -4.87
N GLU A 175 -28.03 3.81 -4.61
CA GLU A 175 -28.25 3.26 -3.27
C GLU A 175 -26.91 2.80 -2.64
N ALA A 176 -26.08 2.06 -3.38
CA ALA A 176 -24.76 1.62 -2.94
C ALA A 176 -23.79 2.78 -2.62
N LYS A 177 -23.87 3.88 -3.38
CA LYS A 177 -23.11 5.12 -3.14
C LYS A 177 -23.58 5.87 -1.91
N ILE A 178 -24.89 6.05 -1.75
CA ILE A 178 -25.47 6.74 -0.58
C ILE A 178 -25.08 5.98 0.69
N PHE A 179 -25.20 4.65 0.70
CA PHE A 179 -24.71 3.81 1.80
C PHE A 179 -23.23 4.03 2.10
N LEU A 180 -22.34 4.03 1.09
CA LEU A 180 -20.90 4.23 1.35
C LEU A 180 -20.61 5.66 1.85
N GLN A 181 -21.39 6.65 1.42
CA GLN A 181 -21.33 8.03 1.91
C GLN A 181 -21.71 8.12 3.39
N GLU A 182 -22.88 7.59 3.76
CA GLU A 182 -23.40 7.56 5.14
C GLU A 182 -22.51 6.71 6.07
N LEU A 183 -21.98 5.59 5.58
CA LEU A 183 -21.03 4.74 6.32
C LEU A 183 -19.73 5.50 6.61
N ILE A 184 -19.16 6.24 5.65
CA ILE A 184 -17.95 7.05 5.87
C ILE A 184 -18.19 8.12 6.93
N ASP A 185 -19.37 8.76 6.93
CA ASP A 185 -19.70 9.78 7.94
C ASP A 185 -19.97 9.16 9.33
N LEU A 186 -20.63 8.01 9.41
CA LEU A 186 -20.74 7.23 10.66
C LEU A 186 -19.35 6.87 11.22
N LEU A 187 -18.44 6.42 10.36
CA LEU A 187 -17.07 6.04 10.76
C LEU A 187 -16.25 7.22 11.29
N ARG A 188 -16.56 8.45 10.86
CA ARG A 188 -16.00 9.68 11.42
C ARG A 188 -16.62 9.98 12.80
N ASP A 189 -17.94 9.90 12.91
CA ASP A 189 -18.68 10.17 14.16
C ASP A 189 -18.23 9.29 15.33
N ILE A 190 -17.97 8.02 15.07
CA ILE A 190 -17.56 7.07 16.11
C ILE A 190 -16.03 7.06 16.35
N GLY A 191 -15.29 7.90 15.63
CA GLY A 191 -13.84 8.10 15.78
C GLY A 191 -12.96 7.02 15.14
N ILE A 192 -13.43 6.28 14.13
CA ILE A 192 -12.58 5.35 13.34
C ILE A 192 -11.78 6.11 12.28
N LEU A 193 -12.38 7.13 11.67
CA LEU A 193 -11.76 8.03 10.69
C LEU A 193 -11.62 9.44 11.28
N ASP A 194 -10.45 10.06 11.14
CA ASP A 194 -10.16 11.45 11.56
C ASP A 194 -9.73 12.40 10.43
N ARG A 195 -9.51 11.88 9.22
CA ARG A 195 -8.84 12.61 8.14
C ARG A 195 -9.46 12.33 6.78
N GLU A 196 -9.61 13.38 5.96
CA GLU A 196 -10.27 13.28 4.66
C GLU A 196 -9.41 12.59 3.59
N GLU A 197 -8.07 12.59 3.72
CA GLU A 197 -7.19 11.93 2.75
C GLU A 197 -7.12 10.39 2.94
N VAL A 198 -7.76 9.87 3.99
CA VAL A 198 -7.81 8.43 4.29
C VAL A 198 -8.92 7.77 3.48
N LEU A 199 -8.56 7.24 2.32
CA LEU A 199 -9.48 6.55 1.43
C LEU A 199 -9.97 5.21 2.02
N VAL A 200 -11.26 5.13 2.33
CA VAL A 200 -11.98 3.87 2.44
C VAL A 200 -12.07 3.26 1.05
N ARG A 201 -11.69 1.98 0.90
CA ARG A 201 -11.75 1.26 -0.38
C ARG A 201 -12.98 0.36 -0.39
N ALA A 202 -13.70 0.32 -1.49
CA ALA A 202 -14.73 -0.68 -1.74
C ALA A 202 -14.36 -1.57 -2.93
N ASP A 203 -14.72 -2.83 -2.84
CA ASP A 203 -14.84 -3.73 -3.98
C ASP A 203 -16.33 -4.13 -4.09
N ALA A 204 -16.89 -4.10 -5.31
CA ALA A 204 -18.32 -4.27 -5.55
C ALA A 204 -18.63 -5.57 -6.29
N ASN A 205 -19.55 -6.37 -5.76
CA ASN A 205 -20.01 -7.62 -6.36
C ASN A 205 -21.39 -7.39 -6.99
N VAL A 206 -21.52 -7.62 -8.29
CA VAL A 206 -22.73 -7.30 -9.09
C VAL A 206 -23.27 -8.54 -9.80
N SER A 207 -24.59 -8.65 -9.89
CA SER A 207 -25.32 -9.72 -10.59
C SER A 207 -26.62 -9.16 -11.20
N ILE A 208 -27.09 -9.81 -12.28
CA ILE A 208 -28.36 -9.51 -12.95
C ILE A 208 -29.14 -10.81 -13.08
N ASP A 209 -30.41 -10.81 -12.64
CA ASP A 209 -31.38 -11.92 -12.71
C ASP A 209 -30.88 -13.25 -12.13
N GLY A 210 -29.98 -13.18 -11.13
CA GLY A 210 -29.35 -14.36 -10.53
C GLY A 210 -28.23 -15.00 -11.39
N GLY A 211 -27.84 -14.34 -12.48
CA GLY A 211 -26.72 -14.73 -13.32
C GLY A 211 -25.34 -14.53 -12.66
N PRO A 212 -24.24 -14.83 -13.39
CA PRO A 212 -22.90 -14.86 -12.83
C PRO A 212 -22.46 -13.55 -12.15
N ARG A 213 -21.92 -13.68 -10.94
CA ARG A 213 -21.32 -12.59 -10.15
C ARG A 213 -20.11 -12.02 -10.89
N ILE A 214 -20.08 -10.70 -11.08
CA ILE A 214 -18.86 -9.97 -11.46
C ILE A 214 -18.36 -9.21 -10.23
N GLU A 215 -17.05 -9.22 -10.04
CA GLU A 215 -16.38 -8.51 -8.97
C GLU A 215 -15.61 -7.32 -9.54
N ILE A 216 -15.90 -6.10 -9.08
CA ILE A 216 -15.25 -4.87 -9.50
C ILE A 216 -14.34 -4.41 -8.35
N LYS A 217 -13.03 -4.40 -8.56
CA LYS A 217 -12.04 -4.02 -7.55
C LYS A 217 -11.45 -2.61 -7.75
N ASN A 218 -10.94 -2.04 -6.66
CA ASN A 218 -10.24 -0.74 -6.59
C ASN A 218 -11.18 0.48 -6.76
N LEU A 219 -12.26 0.54 -5.97
CA LEU A 219 -13.18 1.68 -5.96
C LEU A 219 -12.81 2.59 -4.76
N GLY A 220 -12.21 3.74 -5.07
CA GLY A 220 -11.63 4.66 -4.08
C GLY A 220 -12.54 5.82 -3.64
N SER A 221 -13.76 5.93 -4.19
CA SER A 221 -14.75 6.94 -3.80
C SER A 221 -16.19 6.43 -4.03
N PRO A 222 -17.20 6.98 -3.31
CA PRO A 222 -18.61 6.67 -3.57
C PRO A 222 -19.06 7.03 -5.00
N THR A 223 -18.47 8.07 -5.59
CA THR A 223 -18.75 8.51 -6.97
C THR A 223 -18.22 7.53 -8.01
N ASP A 224 -17.05 6.93 -7.76
CA ASP A 224 -16.45 5.98 -8.69
C ASP A 224 -17.01 4.57 -8.50
N LEU A 225 -17.47 4.24 -7.29
CA LEU A 225 -18.35 3.09 -7.02
C LEU A 225 -19.62 3.13 -7.90
N GLU A 226 -20.38 4.22 -7.85
CA GLU A 226 -21.59 4.42 -8.65
C GLU A 226 -21.31 4.30 -10.16
N LYS A 227 -20.22 4.92 -10.64
CA LYS A 227 -19.83 4.89 -12.07
C LYS A 227 -19.41 3.50 -12.53
N ALA A 228 -18.61 2.79 -11.73
CA ALA A 228 -18.11 1.46 -12.08
C ALA A 228 -19.24 0.42 -12.13
N ILE A 229 -20.15 0.44 -11.14
CA ILE A 229 -21.33 -0.43 -11.14
C ILE A 229 -22.23 -0.08 -12.33
N ASN A 230 -22.51 1.21 -12.60
CA ASN A 230 -23.30 1.61 -13.77
C ASN A 230 -22.71 1.09 -15.09
N PHE A 231 -21.41 1.29 -15.30
CA PHE A 231 -20.71 0.79 -16.50
C PHE A 231 -20.84 -0.72 -16.65
N GLU A 232 -20.66 -1.47 -15.56
CA GLU A 232 -20.70 -2.92 -15.58
C GLU A 232 -22.13 -3.44 -15.81
N LEU A 233 -23.14 -2.86 -15.19
CA LEU A 233 -24.55 -3.21 -15.42
C LEU A 233 -24.99 -2.92 -16.87
N ILE A 234 -24.53 -1.82 -17.47
CA ILE A 234 -24.79 -1.52 -18.89
C ILE A 234 -24.14 -2.59 -19.79
N ARG A 235 -22.89 -2.97 -19.51
CA ARG A 235 -22.17 -4.03 -20.25
C ARG A 235 -22.87 -5.39 -20.13
N MET A 236 -23.28 -5.78 -18.92
CA MET A 236 -23.98 -7.03 -18.66
C MET A 236 -25.35 -7.08 -19.34
N LYS A 237 -26.16 -6.00 -19.24
CA LYS A 237 -27.46 -5.89 -19.93
C LYS A 237 -27.31 -6.01 -21.43
N ARG A 238 -26.32 -5.32 -22.02
CA ARG A 238 -26.00 -5.43 -23.44
C ARG A 238 -25.66 -6.87 -23.84
N TYR A 239 -24.78 -7.55 -23.09
CA TYR A 239 -24.44 -8.95 -23.39
C TYR A 239 -25.68 -9.86 -23.35
N ILE A 240 -26.55 -9.71 -22.33
CA ILE A 240 -27.80 -10.48 -22.24
C ILE A 240 -28.72 -10.20 -23.45
N GLN A 241 -28.82 -8.95 -23.92
CA GLN A 241 -29.58 -8.57 -25.11
C GLN A 241 -28.98 -9.10 -26.42
N GLU A 242 -27.65 -9.19 -26.51
CA GLU A 242 -26.91 -9.76 -27.65
C GLU A 242 -26.84 -11.31 -27.62
N GLY A 243 -27.47 -11.96 -26.63
CA GLY A 243 -27.40 -13.42 -26.44
C GLY A 243 -26.03 -13.93 -25.94
N VAL A 244 -25.14 -13.02 -25.54
CA VAL A 244 -23.78 -13.31 -25.07
C VAL A 244 -23.80 -13.70 -23.60
N ARG A 245 -23.29 -14.90 -23.29
CA ARG A 245 -23.20 -15.39 -21.91
C ARG A 245 -22.17 -14.59 -21.11
N VAL A 246 -22.65 -13.79 -20.15
CA VAL A 246 -21.82 -13.19 -19.08
C VAL A 246 -21.06 -14.29 -18.32
N LYS A 247 -19.79 -14.05 -17.99
CA LYS A 247 -18.93 -14.95 -17.20
C LYS A 247 -18.74 -14.40 -15.78
N ARG A 248 -18.42 -15.27 -14.81
CA ARG A 248 -17.84 -14.84 -13.52
C ARG A 248 -16.42 -14.35 -13.80
N GLU A 249 -16.14 -13.09 -13.49
CA GLU A 249 -14.84 -12.46 -13.70
C GLU A 249 -14.58 -11.37 -12.65
N THR A 250 -13.29 -11.15 -12.34
CA THR A 250 -12.84 -10.01 -11.54
C THR A 250 -12.29 -8.92 -12.47
N ARG A 251 -12.71 -7.67 -12.26
CA ARG A 251 -12.41 -6.52 -13.12
C ARG A 251 -11.86 -5.38 -12.29
N HIS A 252 -11.00 -4.55 -12.88
CA HIS A 252 -10.43 -3.36 -12.26
C HIS A 252 -11.10 -2.11 -12.81
N TRP A 253 -11.40 -1.13 -11.95
CA TRP A 253 -11.85 0.18 -12.39
C TRP A 253 -10.67 1.06 -12.83
N ASP A 254 -10.60 1.39 -14.13
CA ASP A 254 -9.69 2.42 -14.64
C ASP A 254 -10.34 3.79 -14.49
N ASP A 255 -9.89 4.54 -13.48
CA ASP A 255 -10.49 5.83 -13.15
C ASP A 255 -10.23 6.92 -14.20
N ARG A 256 -9.14 6.83 -14.97
CA ARG A 256 -8.82 7.82 -16.03
C ARG A 256 -9.70 7.62 -17.24
N ARG A 257 -9.97 6.36 -17.60
CA ARG A 257 -10.78 5.98 -18.76
C ARG A 257 -12.27 5.84 -18.41
N LYS A 258 -12.61 5.76 -17.11
CA LYS A 258 -13.95 5.51 -16.56
C LYS A 258 -14.59 4.24 -17.15
N VAL A 259 -13.81 3.15 -17.19
CA VAL A 259 -14.24 1.82 -17.68
C VAL A 259 -13.75 0.71 -16.75
N THR A 260 -14.43 -0.43 -16.74
CA THR A 260 -13.90 -1.66 -16.13
C THR A 260 -13.01 -2.41 -17.13
N ILE A 261 -11.84 -2.86 -16.67
CA ILE A 261 -10.88 -3.67 -17.44
C ILE A 261 -10.82 -5.06 -16.81
N PRO A 262 -10.89 -6.17 -17.58
CA PRO A 262 -10.71 -7.50 -17.01
C PRO A 262 -9.33 -7.61 -16.36
N LEU A 263 -9.29 -8.05 -15.09
CA LEU A 263 -8.03 -8.49 -14.51
C LEU A 263 -7.67 -9.86 -15.08
N ARG A 264 -6.39 -10.23 -15.00
CA ARG A 264 -5.94 -11.58 -15.30
C ARG A 264 -6.76 -12.57 -14.46
N GLU A 265 -7.17 -13.69 -15.06
CA GLU A 265 -7.79 -14.80 -14.34
C GLU A 265 -6.93 -15.11 -13.09
N LYS A 266 -7.50 -14.91 -11.91
CA LYS A 266 -6.85 -15.24 -10.65
C LYS A 266 -6.86 -16.75 -10.47
N GLU A 267 -5.76 -17.27 -9.94
CA GLU A 267 -5.77 -18.52 -9.17
C GLU A 267 -6.89 -18.41 -8.10
N TYR A 268 -7.71 -19.45 -7.97
CA TYR A 268 -9.07 -19.32 -7.43
C TYR A 268 -9.08 -18.90 -5.94
N GLU A 269 -10.17 -18.26 -5.48
CA GLU A 269 -10.39 -17.93 -4.05
C GLU A 269 -10.25 -19.16 -3.11
N GLU A 270 -10.38 -20.36 -3.68
CA GLU A 270 -10.28 -21.66 -3.03
C GLU A 270 -8.83 -22.05 -2.64
N GLU A 271 -7.80 -21.35 -3.11
CA GLU A 271 -6.39 -21.64 -2.78
C GLU A 271 -5.87 -20.94 -1.50
N TYR A 272 -6.61 -20.00 -0.93
CA TYR A 272 -6.21 -19.32 0.31
C TYR A 272 -6.29 -20.29 1.51
N ARG A 273 -5.14 -20.88 1.89
CA ARG A 273 -5.02 -21.82 3.01
C ARG A 273 -5.18 -21.13 4.37
N TYR A 274 -6.43 -20.86 4.77
CA TYR A 274 -6.77 -20.34 6.10
C TYR A 274 -6.45 -21.36 7.21
N ILE A 275 -5.66 -20.94 8.18
CA ILE A 275 -5.44 -21.65 9.46
C ILE A 275 -5.55 -20.65 10.62
N PRO A 276 -5.98 -21.05 11.83
CA PRO A 276 -5.82 -20.20 13.02
C PRO A 276 -4.36 -19.81 13.20
N ASP A 277 -4.06 -18.56 13.55
CA ASP A 277 -2.68 -18.13 13.80
C ASP A 277 -2.17 -18.67 15.15
N PRO A 278 -1.21 -19.61 15.19
CA PRO A 278 -0.72 -20.19 16.44
C PRO A 278 0.02 -19.19 17.34
N ASN A 279 0.41 -18.01 16.82
CA ASN A 279 1.05 -16.96 17.59
C ASN A 279 0.04 -16.05 18.30
N ILE A 280 -1.26 -16.16 17.98
CA ILE A 280 -2.34 -15.34 18.55
C ILE A 280 -3.43 -16.28 19.10
N PRO A 281 -3.42 -16.61 20.41
CA PRO A 281 -4.45 -17.46 21.01
C PRO A 281 -5.82 -16.75 21.04
N PRO A 282 -6.92 -17.48 21.25
CA PRO A 282 -8.28 -16.93 21.34
C PRO A 282 -8.38 -15.76 22.33
N ILE A 283 -8.85 -14.61 21.85
CA ILE A 283 -8.98 -13.39 22.66
C ILE A 283 -10.39 -13.34 23.23
N ASN A 284 -10.54 -13.39 24.56
CA ASN A 284 -11.81 -13.12 25.23
C ASN A 284 -12.12 -11.62 25.18
N ILE A 285 -13.25 -11.25 24.59
CA ILE A 285 -13.68 -9.85 24.42
C ILE A 285 -14.88 -9.45 25.27
N ILE A 286 -15.33 -10.26 26.24
CA ILE A 286 -16.45 -9.92 27.14
C ILE A 286 -16.23 -8.59 27.86
N HIS A 287 -15.00 -8.36 28.34
CA HIS A 287 -14.64 -7.12 29.03
C HIS A 287 -14.57 -5.90 28.08
N ILE A 288 -14.23 -6.12 26.82
CA ILE A 288 -14.29 -5.11 25.75
C ILE A 288 -15.74 -4.80 25.39
N LYS A 289 -16.58 -5.83 25.18
CA LYS A 289 -18.04 -5.69 24.95
C LYS A 289 -18.70 -4.83 26.03
N ARG A 290 -18.36 -5.03 27.31
CA ARG A 290 -18.87 -4.19 28.40
C ARG A 290 -18.36 -2.75 28.32
N ARG A 291 -17.04 -2.54 28.32
CA ARG A 291 -16.43 -1.19 28.21
C ARG A 291 -16.96 -0.36 27.04
N VAL A 292 -17.24 -1.02 25.91
CA VAL A 292 -17.74 -0.36 24.70
C VAL A 292 -19.23 -0.01 24.80
N GLU A 293 -20.02 -0.64 25.68
CA GLU A 293 -21.39 -0.19 26.01
C GLU A 293 -21.36 1.22 26.63
N ASP A 294 -20.47 1.42 27.60
CA ASP A 294 -20.32 2.67 28.35
C ASP A 294 -19.69 3.80 27.50
N ASP A 295 -19.12 3.47 26.33
CA ASP A 295 -18.38 4.37 25.43
C ASP A 295 -19.00 4.47 24.01
N ILE A 296 -20.27 4.09 23.82
CA ILE A 296 -20.99 4.41 22.57
C ILE A 296 -21.28 5.91 22.53
N PRO A 297 -20.66 6.69 21.61
CA PRO A 297 -20.90 8.13 21.53
C PRO A 297 -22.30 8.37 21.00
N ARG A 298 -22.90 9.49 21.43
CA ARG A 298 -24.18 9.93 20.89
C ARG A 298 -24.00 10.35 19.44
N LEU A 299 -24.45 9.49 18.51
CA LEU A 299 -24.36 9.69 17.06
C LEU A 299 -24.98 11.03 16.65
N LYS A 300 -24.48 11.65 15.57
CA LYS A 300 -25.04 12.92 15.06
C LYS A 300 -26.54 12.85 14.80
N LYS A 301 -27.07 11.70 14.36
CA LYS A 301 -28.52 11.48 14.20
C LYS A 301 -29.29 11.80 15.48
N HIS A 302 -28.89 11.24 16.62
CA HIS A 302 -29.54 11.53 17.92
C HIS A 302 -29.41 13.00 18.36
N VAL A 303 -28.41 13.74 17.86
CA VAL A 303 -28.27 15.19 18.09
C VAL A 303 -29.17 15.99 17.14
N ILE A 304 -29.38 15.53 15.90
CA ILE A 304 -30.39 16.09 14.99
C ILE A 304 -31.79 15.86 15.57
N ASP A 305 -32.09 14.64 16.03
CA ASP A 305 -33.38 14.27 16.59
C ASP A 305 -33.72 15.13 17.82
N ASP A 306 -32.75 15.35 18.72
CA ASP A 306 -32.85 16.32 19.83
C ASP A 306 -33.19 17.73 19.34
N LEU A 307 -32.42 18.27 18.38
CA LEU A 307 -32.59 19.63 17.87
C LEU A 307 -33.96 19.81 17.19
N VAL A 308 -34.43 18.79 16.46
CA VAL A 308 -35.77 18.74 15.85
C VAL A 308 -36.85 18.67 16.92
N SER A 309 -36.64 17.94 18.02
CA SER A 309 -37.59 17.87 19.15
C SER A 309 -37.79 19.20 19.89
N ILE A 310 -36.86 20.16 19.74
CA ILE A 310 -36.96 21.54 20.25
C ILE A 310 -37.20 22.58 19.12
N GLY A 311 -37.81 22.14 18.01
CA GLY A 311 -38.33 23.01 16.96
C GLY A 311 -37.32 23.43 15.87
N VAL A 312 -36.04 23.06 15.96
CA VAL A 312 -35.06 23.39 14.90
C VAL A 312 -35.35 22.57 13.65
N LYS A 313 -35.49 23.22 12.50
CA LYS A 313 -35.69 22.51 11.22
C LYS A 313 -34.49 21.61 10.91
N GLU A 314 -34.77 20.37 10.51
CA GLU A 314 -33.78 19.31 10.28
C GLU A 314 -32.61 19.76 9.37
N ASN A 315 -32.90 20.50 8.31
CA ASN A 315 -31.89 21.02 7.38
C ASN A 315 -30.95 22.07 8.02
N ILE A 316 -31.40 22.76 9.07
CA ILE A 316 -30.58 23.69 9.86
C ILE A 316 -29.81 22.91 10.93
N ALA A 317 -30.44 21.95 11.60
CA ALA A 317 -29.78 21.06 12.56
C ALA A 317 -28.61 20.30 11.90
N LYS A 318 -28.81 19.71 10.72
CA LYS A 318 -27.78 19.04 9.89
C LYS A 318 -26.61 19.95 9.47
N VAL A 319 -26.72 21.28 9.59
CA VAL A 319 -25.60 22.21 9.38
C VAL A 319 -25.00 22.70 10.71
N LEU A 320 -25.83 22.96 11.73
CA LEU A 320 -25.39 23.43 13.05
C LEU A 320 -24.47 22.43 13.75
N ILE A 321 -24.78 21.13 13.70
CA ILE A 321 -23.96 20.06 14.30
C ILE A 321 -22.58 19.89 13.64
N LYS A 322 -22.34 20.50 12.48
CA LYS A 322 -21.03 20.45 11.80
C LYS A 322 -20.00 21.38 12.42
N ASP A 323 -20.41 22.22 13.38
CA ASP A 323 -19.58 23.25 13.97
C ASP A 323 -19.80 23.33 15.49
N VAL A 324 -18.93 22.64 16.24
CA VAL A 324 -19.09 22.41 17.69
C VAL A 324 -19.12 23.71 18.49
N GLU A 325 -18.42 24.74 18.04
CA GLU A 325 -18.45 26.06 18.71
C GLU A 325 -19.83 26.73 18.58
N TYR A 326 -20.46 26.66 17.40
CA TYR A 326 -21.79 27.23 17.15
C TYR A 326 -22.89 26.40 17.83
N LEU A 327 -22.76 25.07 17.87
CA LEU A 327 -23.68 24.19 18.61
C LEU A 327 -23.60 24.45 20.13
N ASN A 328 -22.40 24.65 20.68
CA ASN A 328 -22.23 25.04 22.08
C ASN A 328 -22.84 26.42 22.37
N LEU A 329 -22.62 27.40 21.49
CA LEU A 329 -23.19 28.74 21.61
C LEU A 329 -24.74 28.72 21.52
N PHE A 330 -25.30 27.88 20.66
CA PHE A 330 -26.75 27.65 20.58
C PHE A 330 -27.33 27.14 21.90
N HIS A 331 -26.77 26.06 22.45
CA HIS A 331 -27.23 25.50 23.73
C HIS A 331 -26.95 26.44 24.92
N GLU A 332 -25.89 27.26 24.87
CA GLU A 332 -25.61 28.29 25.86
C GLU A 332 -26.69 29.38 25.88
N ILE A 333 -27.02 29.96 24.72
CA ILE A 333 -28.02 31.02 24.60
C ILE A 333 -29.42 30.51 25.01
N ILE A 334 -29.80 29.29 24.61
CA ILE A 334 -31.07 28.67 25.04
C ILE A 334 -31.13 28.53 26.57
N ARG A 335 -30.04 28.07 27.20
CA ARG A 335 -29.98 27.84 28.65
C ARG A 335 -30.00 29.15 29.45
N GLU A 336 -29.27 30.17 29.00
CA GLU A 336 -29.19 31.46 29.68
C GLU A 336 -30.48 32.28 29.52
N LEU A 337 -31.00 32.40 28.29
CA LEU A 337 -32.22 33.17 28.00
C LEU A 337 -33.52 32.37 28.25
N LYS A 338 -33.41 31.11 28.67
CA LYS A 338 -34.50 30.16 28.93
C LYS A 338 -35.50 30.09 27.76
N LEU A 339 -34.97 29.95 26.54
CA LEU A 339 -35.79 29.89 25.33
C LEU A 339 -36.62 28.60 25.33
N SER A 340 -37.95 28.75 25.22
CA SER A 340 -38.95 27.67 25.18
C SER A 340 -39.97 27.87 24.04
N ASP A 341 -39.57 28.58 23.00
CA ASP A 341 -40.38 29.00 21.86
C ASP A 341 -39.69 28.50 20.60
N ASP A 342 -40.29 27.50 19.95
CA ASP A 342 -39.74 26.81 18.78
C ASP A 342 -39.38 27.77 17.65
N GLU A 343 -40.15 28.86 17.47
CA GLU A 343 -39.90 29.83 16.41
C GLU A 343 -38.68 30.70 16.72
N LYS A 344 -38.50 31.10 17.99
CA LYS A 344 -37.28 31.76 18.48
C LYS A 344 -36.07 30.81 18.44
N ILE A 345 -36.22 29.56 18.86
CA ILE A 345 -35.16 28.54 18.87
C ILE A 345 -34.68 28.26 17.45
N ASN A 346 -35.60 27.99 16.51
CA ASN A 346 -35.27 27.81 15.10
C ASN A 346 -34.67 29.09 14.48
N TYR A 347 -35.12 30.29 14.88
CA TYR A 347 -34.53 31.54 14.40
C TYR A 347 -33.09 31.74 14.89
N LEU A 348 -32.77 31.39 16.15
CA LEU A 348 -31.40 31.38 16.66
C LEU A 348 -30.49 30.42 15.87
N ALA A 349 -30.95 29.19 15.64
CA ALA A 349 -30.24 28.21 14.80
C ALA A 349 -30.01 28.75 13.37
N SER A 350 -31.03 29.41 12.80
CA SER A 350 -30.97 30.04 11.48
C SER A 350 -29.89 31.14 11.43
N LEU A 351 -29.86 32.04 12.41
CA LEU A 351 -28.89 33.12 12.49
C LEU A 351 -27.46 32.60 12.63
N LEU A 352 -27.24 31.62 13.49
CA LEU A 352 -25.93 31.01 13.72
C LEU A 352 -25.37 30.42 12.41
N VAL A 353 -26.18 29.65 11.69
CA VAL A 353 -25.79 28.94 10.46
C VAL A 353 -25.58 29.89 9.27
N ASN A 354 -26.47 30.87 9.05
CA ASN A 354 -26.50 31.66 7.81
C ASN A 354 -25.79 33.01 7.95
N GLU A 355 -26.22 33.86 8.90
CA GLU A 355 -25.65 35.19 9.10
C GLU A 355 -24.31 35.16 9.86
N CYS A 356 -24.30 34.59 11.07
CA CYS A 356 -23.17 34.69 12.00
C CYS A 356 -21.91 33.97 11.50
N ARG A 357 -22.05 32.73 11.01
CA ARG A 357 -20.95 31.97 10.39
C ARG A 357 -20.35 32.70 9.18
N GLY A 358 -21.19 33.38 8.41
CA GLY A 358 -20.74 34.22 7.30
C GLY A 358 -19.94 35.44 7.74
N LEU A 359 -20.19 36.01 8.92
CA LEU A 359 -19.40 37.15 9.43
C LEU A 359 -18.00 36.71 9.87
N VAL A 360 -17.90 35.60 10.61
CA VAL A 360 -16.61 35.06 11.09
C VAL A 360 -15.76 34.56 9.91
N ASN A 361 -16.33 33.75 9.00
CA ASN A 361 -15.59 33.18 7.88
C ASN A 361 -15.08 34.23 6.86
N ARG A 362 -15.59 35.47 6.90
CA ARG A 362 -15.12 36.60 6.08
C ARG A 362 -14.20 37.57 6.83
N GLY A 363 -13.85 37.26 8.09
CA GLY A 363 -12.93 38.06 8.90
C GLY A 363 -13.52 39.36 9.45
N TYR A 364 -14.85 39.50 9.48
CA TYR A 364 -15.51 40.72 9.99
C TYR A 364 -15.61 40.78 11.51
N ILE A 365 -15.62 39.62 12.17
CA ILE A 365 -15.71 39.53 13.64
C ILE A 365 -15.08 38.23 14.14
N GLU A 366 -14.38 38.31 15.28
CA GLU A 366 -13.89 37.13 16.00
C GLU A 366 -15.03 36.40 16.71
N PHE A 367 -14.97 35.06 16.76
CA PHE A 367 -16.03 34.25 17.36
C PHE A 367 -16.33 34.61 18.83
N GLY A 368 -15.30 34.95 19.63
CA GLY A 368 -15.48 35.41 21.01
C GLY A 368 -16.29 36.71 21.15
N ARG A 369 -16.09 37.66 20.23
CA ARG A 369 -16.85 38.93 20.19
C ARG A 369 -18.25 38.72 19.62
N LEU A 370 -18.40 37.85 18.62
CA LEU A 370 -19.70 37.42 18.11
C LEU A 370 -20.56 36.80 19.22
N ARG A 371 -20.00 35.89 20.03
CA ARG A 371 -20.67 35.23 21.16
C ARG A 371 -21.26 36.24 22.16
N GLN A 372 -20.53 37.30 22.49
CA GLN A 372 -21.03 38.37 23.36
C GLN A 372 -22.14 39.20 22.67
N ILE A 373 -21.92 39.66 21.44
CA ILE A 373 -22.86 40.53 20.72
C ILE A 373 -24.18 39.78 20.42
N LEU A 374 -24.10 38.52 20.00
CA LEU A 374 -25.28 37.70 19.69
C LEU A 374 -26.12 37.43 20.94
N LYS A 375 -25.51 37.13 22.10
CA LYS A 375 -26.23 37.02 23.38
C LYS A 375 -27.04 38.28 23.68
N SER A 376 -26.41 39.45 23.66
CA SER A 376 -27.07 40.72 23.99
C SER A 376 -28.17 41.09 23.00
N ILE A 377 -27.95 40.88 21.68
CA ILE A 377 -28.97 41.12 20.66
C ILE A 377 -30.15 40.13 20.82
N PHE A 378 -29.89 38.86 21.12
CA PHE A 378 -30.95 37.86 21.24
C PHE A 378 -31.73 37.96 22.55
N SER A 379 -31.17 38.53 23.62
CA SER A 379 -31.92 38.90 24.84
C SER A 379 -32.98 39.94 24.51
N LEU A 380 -32.59 41.07 23.90
CA LEU A 380 -33.50 42.14 23.47
C LEU A 380 -34.59 41.63 22.50
N TYR A 381 -34.26 40.68 21.62
CA TYR A 381 -35.24 40.02 20.75
C TYR A 381 -36.19 39.09 21.53
N ASN A 382 -35.68 38.33 22.51
CA ASN A 382 -36.49 37.46 23.34
C ASN A 382 -37.49 38.25 24.22
N GLU A 383 -37.05 39.38 24.76
CA GLU A 383 -37.82 40.36 25.53
C GLU A 383 -38.81 41.16 24.68
N GLY A 384 -38.76 41.05 23.33
CA GLY A 384 -39.64 41.77 22.41
C GLY A 384 -39.28 43.24 22.18
N VAL A 385 -38.10 43.68 22.63
CA VAL A 385 -37.61 45.07 22.53
C VAL A 385 -37.17 45.42 21.10
N ILE A 386 -36.75 44.43 20.30
CA ILE A 386 -36.37 44.61 18.89
C ILE A 386 -37.01 43.54 18.00
N SER A 387 -37.24 43.89 16.73
CA SER A 387 -37.75 42.99 15.69
C SER A 387 -36.67 42.08 15.07
N ARG A 388 -37.10 41.06 14.30
CA ARG A 388 -36.18 40.17 13.56
C ARG A 388 -35.32 40.91 12.53
N ASP A 389 -35.85 41.95 11.90
CA ASP A 389 -35.10 42.70 10.90
C ASP A 389 -34.07 43.64 11.53
N GLU A 390 -34.35 44.16 12.74
CA GLU A 390 -33.35 44.88 13.54
C GLU A 390 -32.22 43.97 14.04
N VAL A 391 -32.51 42.72 14.42
CA VAL A 391 -31.49 41.71 14.73
C VAL A 391 -30.57 41.50 13.52
N LYS A 392 -31.14 41.31 12.33
CA LYS A 392 -30.37 41.14 11.09
C LYS A 392 -29.59 42.40 10.70
N SER A 393 -30.17 43.58 10.89
CA SER A 393 -29.52 44.87 10.61
C SER A 393 -28.30 45.07 11.52
N LYS A 394 -28.46 44.88 12.84
CA LYS A 394 -27.37 44.97 13.83
C LYS A 394 -26.25 43.97 13.56
N LEU A 395 -26.57 42.75 13.11
CA LEU A 395 -25.56 41.76 12.72
C LEU A 395 -24.85 42.13 11.40
N ARG A 396 -25.55 42.70 10.41
CA ARG A 396 -24.95 43.13 9.13
C ARG A 396 -23.99 44.32 9.29
N GLY A 397 -24.30 45.26 10.18
CA GLY A 397 -23.42 46.40 10.50
C GLY A 397 -22.06 46.02 11.08
N LEU A 398 -21.87 44.76 11.51
CA LEU A 398 -20.56 44.23 11.90
C LEU A 398 -19.63 44.00 10.68
N GLY A 399 -20.14 44.04 9.45
CA GLY A 399 -19.42 43.73 8.22
C GLY A 399 -18.69 44.91 7.54
N GLU A 400 -18.62 46.09 8.17
CA GLU A 400 -18.24 47.34 7.49
C GLU A 400 -16.75 47.70 7.66
N HIS A 401 -15.97 46.94 8.42
CA HIS A 401 -14.52 47.12 8.56
C HIS A 401 -13.77 45.83 8.21
N LYS A 402 -12.68 45.97 7.45
CA LYS A 402 -11.91 44.87 6.87
C LYS A 402 -10.43 45.11 7.14
N MET A 403 -9.74 44.15 7.78
CA MET A 403 -8.30 44.25 8.02
C MET A 403 -7.51 44.20 6.71
N VAL A 404 -6.35 44.86 6.68
CA VAL A 404 -5.51 45.02 5.48
C VAL A 404 -4.37 44.01 5.51
N TYR A 405 -4.01 43.46 4.34
CA TYR A 405 -2.85 42.59 4.20
C TYR A 405 -1.57 43.43 4.13
N ALA A 406 -0.50 42.99 4.81
CA ALA A 406 0.82 43.59 4.70
C ALA A 406 1.43 43.31 3.32
N ASP A 407 2.18 44.28 2.78
CA ASP A 407 3.03 44.08 1.61
C ASP A 407 4.34 43.34 1.97
N GLU A 408 5.04 42.79 0.97
CA GLU A 408 6.27 42.03 1.20
C GLU A 408 7.41 42.86 1.83
N GLN A 409 7.46 44.19 1.61
CA GLN A 409 8.52 45.04 2.17
C GLN A 409 8.29 45.29 3.67
N LEU A 410 7.04 45.48 4.09
CA LEU A 410 6.67 45.57 5.50
C LEU A 410 6.94 44.24 6.22
N ILE A 411 6.58 43.10 5.59
CA ILE A 411 6.85 41.76 6.13
C ILE A 411 8.36 41.54 6.32
N GLU A 412 9.18 41.78 5.29
CA GLU A 412 10.65 41.65 5.36
C GLU A 412 11.25 42.53 6.46
N LYS A 413 10.82 43.79 6.54
CA LYS A 413 11.27 44.77 7.54
C LYS A 413 10.93 44.36 8.98
N VAL A 414 9.76 43.75 9.21
CA VAL A 414 9.37 43.23 10.53
C VAL A 414 10.09 41.91 10.84
N VAL A 415 10.23 40.99 9.87
CA VAL A 415 11.02 39.75 10.04
C VAL A 415 12.46 40.09 10.45
N TYR A 416 13.11 41.04 9.78
CA TYR A 416 14.49 41.43 10.12
C TYR A 416 14.58 42.06 11.52
N ARG A 417 13.58 42.87 11.93
CA ARG A 417 13.49 43.49 13.27
C ARG A 417 13.30 42.44 14.38
N VAL A 418 12.47 41.41 14.14
CA VAL A 418 12.24 40.31 15.08
C VAL A 418 13.43 39.36 15.14
N VAL A 419 14.05 39.01 14.01
CA VAL A 419 15.21 38.11 13.98
C VAL A 419 16.45 38.75 14.62
N SER A 420 16.66 40.05 14.45
CA SER A 420 17.79 40.79 15.06
C SER A 420 17.65 41.04 16.56
N THR A 421 16.45 40.87 17.14
CA THR A 421 16.18 41.04 18.57
C THR A 421 16.15 39.72 19.37
N VAL A 422 16.42 38.58 18.73
CA VAL A 422 16.46 37.25 19.38
C VAL A 422 17.91 36.79 19.60
N ASP A 423 18.31 36.66 20.87
CA ASP A 423 19.66 36.22 21.25
C ASP A 423 19.94 34.76 20.82
N ARG A 424 21.15 34.53 20.30
CA ARG A 424 21.60 33.28 19.65
C ARG A 424 21.97 32.16 20.62
N ARG A 425 21.78 32.31 21.94
CA ARG A 425 22.24 31.36 22.97
C ARG A 425 21.15 30.52 23.66
N GLY A 426 19.89 30.63 23.25
CA GLY A 426 18.79 29.80 23.77
C GLY A 426 17.93 29.17 22.67
N ARG A 427 17.55 27.89 22.80
CA ARG A 427 16.65 27.22 21.84
C ARG A 427 15.27 27.88 21.84
N ARG A 428 14.89 28.53 20.75
CA ARG A 428 13.50 28.95 20.45
C ARG A 428 13.17 28.63 18.99
N THR A 429 11.95 28.16 18.75
CA THR A 429 11.53 27.56 17.47
C THR A 429 11.15 28.62 16.43
N ARG A 430 11.07 28.23 15.14
CA ARG A 430 10.57 29.11 14.06
C ARG A 430 9.20 29.70 14.38
N ASP A 431 8.34 28.93 15.03
CA ASP A 431 6.98 29.30 15.43
C ASP A 431 6.96 30.52 16.39
N TYR A 432 8.00 30.69 17.21
CA TYR A 432 8.16 31.87 18.08
C TYR A 432 8.49 33.13 17.26
N ILE A 433 9.33 33.00 16.22
CA ILE A 433 9.66 34.12 15.33
C ILE A 433 8.43 34.50 14.49
N ILE A 434 7.72 33.51 13.93
CA ILE A 434 6.47 33.70 13.18
C ILE A 434 5.43 34.40 14.07
N GLY A 435 5.21 33.89 15.30
CA GLY A 435 4.26 34.48 16.25
C GLY A 435 4.60 35.93 16.61
N ARG A 436 5.88 36.26 16.78
CA ARG A 436 6.35 37.64 17.05
C ARG A 436 6.21 38.58 15.85
N VAL A 437 6.43 38.08 14.62
CA VAL A 437 6.20 38.86 13.39
C VAL A 437 4.72 39.15 13.20
N LEU A 438 3.83 38.18 13.44
CA LEU A 438 2.38 38.38 13.41
C LEU A 438 1.90 39.31 14.55
N GLU A 439 2.53 39.25 15.73
CA GLU A 439 2.24 40.16 16.85
C GLU A 439 2.58 41.62 16.49
N GLU A 440 3.73 41.88 15.87
CA GLU A 440 4.11 43.24 15.45
C GLU A 440 3.26 43.76 14.29
N LEU A 441 2.99 42.95 13.27
CA LEU A 441 2.10 43.32 12.16
C LEU A 441 0.66 43.62 12.64
N GLY A 442 0.14 42.81 13.58
CA GLY A 442 -1.19 43.00 14.15
C GLY A 442 -1.33 44.29 14.97
N ARG A 443 -0.26 44.72 15.65
CA ARG A 443 -0.21 46.03 16.35
C ARG A 443 -0.20 47.22 15.39
N GLU A 444 0.38 47.06 14.21
CA GLU A 444 0.42 48.08 13.15
C GLU A 444 -0.85 48.03 12.24
N GLY A 445 -1.78 47.09 12.48
CA GLY A 445 -3.08 46.99 11.80
C GLY A 445 -3.14 46.04 10.60
N TYR A 446 -2.08 45.26 10.37
CA TYR A 446 -1.90 44.41 9.20
C TYR A 446 -1.94 42.91 9.52
N THR A 447 -2.13 42.08 8.49
CA THR A 447 -1.99 40.61 8.56
C THR A 447 -1.11 40.06 7.42
N ALA A 448 -0.49 38.90 7.60
CA ALA A 448 0.40 38.28 6.62
C ALA A 448 0.30 36.75 6.64
N ASP A 449 0.57 36.11 5.49
CA ASP A 449 0.63 34.65 5.39
C ASP A 449 1.96 34.13 5.98
N VAL A 450 1.88 33.09 6.80
CA VAL A 450 3.02 32.39 7.42
C VAL A 450 3.99 31.86 6.35
N LYS A 451 3.51 31.50 5.15
CA LYS A 451 4.39 31.12 4.03
C LYS A 451 5.28 32.27 3.56
N THR A 452 4.74 33.49 3.50
CA THR A 452 5.50 34.68 3.11
C THR A 452 6.53 35.03 4.18
N ILE A 453 6.20 34.87 5.46
CA ILE A 453 7.14 35.05 6.59
C ILE A 453 8.31 34.04 6.50
N LEU A 454 8.01 32.75 6.24
CA LEU A 454 9.02 31.68 6.16
C LEU A 454 10.03 31.84 5.01
N LYS A 455 9.63 32.49 3.91
CA LYS A 455 10.46 32.79 2.72
C LYS A 455 11.79 33.50 3.06
N TYR A 456 11.84 34.25 4.16
CA TYR A 456 12.98 35.07 4.59
C TYR A 456 13.84 34.40 5.69
N ILE A 457 13.72 33.08 5.91
CA ILE A 457 14.26 32.39 7.11
C ILE A 457 15.23 31.20 6.80
N GLU A 458 15.41 30.76 5.55
CA GLU A 458 16.20 29.55 5.22
C GLU A 458 17.22 29.69 4.06
N ILE A 459 18.53 29.74 4.38
CA ILE A 459 19.64 29.26 3.52
C ILE A 459 20.78 28.73 4.42
N ASP A 460 21.25 27.50 4.20
CA ASP A 460 22.68 27.06 4.21
C ASP A 460 22.87 25.51 4.27
N GLU A 461 23.69 24.99 3.33
CA GLU A 461 24.60 23.80 3.35
C GLU A 461 24.16 22.34 3.78
N VAL A 462 24.89 21.24 3.46
CA VAL A 462 25.44 20.71 2.17
C VAL A 462 25.97 19.24 2.27
N VAL A 463 25.76 18.39 1.23
CA VAL A 463 26.63 17.26 0.70
C VAL A 463 26.78 15.81 1.33
N ASP A 464 26.51 14.81 0.46
CA ASP A 464 27.15 13.48 0.14
C ASP A 464 27.06 12.07 0.84
N ASN A 465 26.87 11.05 -0.06
CA ASN A 465 27.54 9.72 -0.28
C ASN A 465 27.78 8.67 0.85
N THR A 466 27.93 7.33 0.65
CA THR A 466 27.77 6.33 -0.48
C THR A 466 27.48 4.91 0.08
N ARG A 467 27.23 3.86 -0.76
CA ARG A 467 27.06 2.43 -0.35
C ARG A 467 27.45 1.40 -1.43
N GLN A 468 28.14 0.28 -1.08
CA GLN A 468 28.17 -1.00 -1.87
C GLN A 468 28.42 -2.32 -1.07
N ILE A 469 28.21 -3.47 -1.75
CA ILE A 469 27.89 -4.88 -1.36
C ILE A 469 29.16 -5.80 -1.08
N LYS A 470 29.05 -7.03 -0.47
CA LYS A 470 30.20 -7.90 0.01
C LYS A 470 30.27 -9.37 -0.55
N ARG A 471 29.98 -10.46 0.20
CA ARG A 471 29.45 -11.83 -0.21
C ARG A 471 30.29 -12.97 -0.89
N PHE A 472 29.62 -14.08 -1.33
CA PHE A 472 30.06 -15.51 -1.44
C PHE A 472 29.54 -16.33 -2.69
N GLU A 473 29.74 -17.69 -2.76
CA GLU A 473 29.40 -18.57 -3.93
C GLU A 473 29.29 -20.14 -3.62
N PRO A 474 29.38 -21.18 -4.52
CA PRO A 474 28.53 -22.41 -4.48
C PRO A 474 29.26 -23.81 -4.54
N LYS A 475 28.57 -24.95 -4.86
CA LYS A 475 29.09 -26.30 -5.29
C LYS A 475 27.95 -27.31 -5.68
N ARG A 476 28.14 -28.59 -6.11
CA ARG A 476 28.86 -29.19 -7.30
C ARG A 476 28.57 -30.73 -7.48
N ILE A 477 28.73 -31.30 -8.71
CA ILE A 477 28.39 -32.67 -9.22
C ILE A 477 29.36 -33.04 -10.42
N SER A 478 29.69 -34.26 -10.91
CA SER A 478 29.69 -35.70 -10.45
C SER A 478 30.60 -36.63 -11.35
N ILE A 479 30.38 -37.98 -11.44
CA ILE A 479 31.39 -39.05 -11.15
C ILE A 479 31.89 -40.04 -12.29
N TYR A 480 31.83 -39.80 -13.62
CA TYR A 480 32.63 -40.64 -14.59
C TYR A 480 33.52 -39.83 -15.52
N SER A 481 32.97 -38.68 -15.94
CA SER A 481 33.67 -37.42 -15.78
C SER A 481 34.77 -37.46 -14.70
N ASP A 482 34.51 -37.93 -13.47
CA ASP A 482 35.44 -37.87 -12.32
C ASP A 482 36.87 -38.34 -12.59
N LYS A 483 37.17 -39.36 -13.40
CA LYS A 483 38.59 -39.69 -13.61
C LYS A 483 39.27 -38.59 -14.43
N ILE A 484 38.71 -38.29 -15.60
CA ILE A 484 39.14 -37.19 -16.47
C ILE A 484 39.04 -35.82 -15.78
N ILE A 485 38.17 -35.67 -14.77
CA ILE A 485 37.98 -34.47 -13.93
C ILE A 485 39.00 -34.40 -12.79
N ARG A 486 39.33 -35.51 -12.12
CA ARG A 486 40.40 -35.56 -11.10
C ARG A 486 41.76 -35.34 -11.75
N ASP A 487 41.95 -35.91 -12.93
CA ASP A 487 43.17 -35.80 -13.75
C ASP A 487 43.23 -34.48 -14.55
N ARG A 488 42.27 -33.56 -14.39
CA ARG A 488 42.31 -32.23 -15.03
C ARG A 488 42.97 -31.18 -14.18
N ILE A 489 43.56 -30.21 -14.85
CA ILE A 489 43.84 -28.90 -14.27
C ILE A 489 42.65 -27.94 -14.58
N ASN A 490 42.27 -27.09 -13.61
CA ASN A 490 41.32 -26.01 -13.90
C ASN A 490 42.04 -24.96 -14.74
N ILE A 491 41.32 -24.27 -15.62
CA ILE A 491 41.97 -23.34 -16.55
C ILE A 491 42.74 -22.23 -15.83
N LYS A 492 42.21 -21.70 -14.72
CA LYS A 492 42.90 -20.68 -13.92
C LYS A 492 44.25 -21.13 -13.34
N ASP A 493 44.44 -22.42 -13.11
CA ASP A 493 45.67 -22.95 -12.53
C ASP A 493 46.78 -23.14 -13.58
N LEU A 494 46.42 -23.17 -14.89
CA LEU A 494 47.39 -23.15 -15.99
C LEU A 494 48.29 -21.91 -15.97
N TYR A 495 47.74 -20.74 -15.62
CA TYR A 495 48.47 -19.48 -15.47
C TYR A 495 49.51 -19.49 -14.33
N ARG A 496 49.62 -20.60 -13.57
CA ARG A 496 50.61 -20.80 -12.51
C ARG A 496 51.62 -21.89 -12.82
N VAL A 497 51.23 -22.92 -13.56
CA VAL A 497 52.11 -24.05 -13.93
C VAL A 497 52.76 -23.91 -15.31
N GLY A 498 52.22 -23.03 -16.16
CA GLY A 498 52.80 -22.68 -17.46
C GLY A 498 52.79 -23.84 -18.47
N ARG A 499 53.89 -23.95 -19.22
CA ARG A 499 54.04 -24.87 -20.36
C ARG A 499 54.06 -26.35 -19.93
N GLY A 500 53.43 -27.23 -20.70
CA GLY A 500 53.42 -28.68 -20.42
C GLY A 500 52.31 -29.44 -21.13
N ARG A 501 52.22 -30.76 -20.88
CA ARG A 501 51.07 -31.59 -21.31
C ARG A 501 50.01 -31.59 -20.21
N TYR A 502 48.78 -31.21 -20.53
CA TYR A 502 47.68 -31.15 -19.56
C TYR A 502 46.36 -31.66 -20.15
N THR A 503 45.50 -32.18 -19.27
CA THR A 503 44.08 -32.44 -19.55
C THR A 503 43.28 -31.24 -19.08
N VAL A 504 42.52 -30.61 -19.97
CA VAL A 504 41.62 -29.47 -19.68
C VAL A 504 40.20 -29.89 -20.00
N VAL A 505 39.24 -29.62 -19.11
CA VAL A 505 37.83 -30.05 -19.27
C VAL A 505 36.89 -28.88 -19.11
N GLY A 506 36.10 -28.60 -20.14
CA GLY A 506 35.27 -27.39 -20.22
C GLY A 506 34.22 -27.44 -21.33
N TRP A 507 33.53 -26.32 -21.51
CA TRP A 507 32.53 -26.12 -22.56
C TRP A 507 33.11 -25.26 -23.70
N ILE A 508 32.75 -25.57 -24.95
CA ILE A 508 33.02 -24.69 -26.10
C ILE A 508 32.17 -23.41 -25.95
N GLU A 509 32.78 -22.26 -25.66
CA GLU A 509 32.06 -20.98 -25.60
C GLU A 509 31.85 -20.38 -26.99
N SER A 510 32.91 -20.40 -27.80
CA SER A 510 32.91 -19.84 -29.15
C SER A 510 33.87 -20.59 -30.07
N LYS A 511 33.65 -20.40 -31.37
CA LYS A 511 34.48 -20.87 -32.49
C LYS A 511 34.74 -19.69 -33.42
N MET A 512 35.91 -19.65 -34.02
CA MET A 512 36.30 -18.71 -35.07
C MET A 512 37.17 -19.45 -36.09
N TYR A 513 36.92 -19.20 -37.38
CA TYR A 513 37.60 -19.85 -38.50
C TYR A 513 38.47 -18.81 -39.20
N VAL A 514 39.75 -19.12 -39.42
CA VAL A 514 40.70 -18.23 -40.10
C VAL A 514 41.59 -19.08 -41.01
N GLY A 515 41.25 -19.11 -42.30
CA GLY A 515 41.90 -20.00 -43.27
C GLY A 515 41.68 -21.47 -42.94
N ASP A 516 42.76 -22.22 -42.81
CA ASP A 516 42.84 -23.64 -42.42
C ASP A 516 42.68 -23.88 -40.90
N LYS A 517 42.56 -22.82 -40.10
CA LYS A 517 42.62 -22.89 -38.63
C LYS A 517 41.28 -22.64 -37.96
N LEU A 518 41.00 -23.48 -36.97
CA LEU A 518 39.85 -23.41 -36.07
C LEU A 518 40.35 -22.98 -34.67
N PHE A 519 39.97 -21.77 -34.29
CA PHE A 519 40.19 -21.18 -32.98
C PHE A 519 38.96 -21.43 -32.10
N ILE A 520 39.16 -21.96 -30.90
CA ILE A 520 38.08 -22.28 -29.96
C ILE A 520 38.38 -21.65 -28.60
N ILE A 521 37.39 -20.98 -28.01
CA ILE A 521 37.47 -20.58 -26.60
C ILE A 521 36.81 -21.66 -25.76
N LEU A 522 37.65 -22.46 -25.08
CA LEU A 522 37.22 -23.43 -24.09
C LEU A 522 37.08 -22.72 -22.74
N ARG A 523 35.93 -22.86 -22.08
CA ARG A 523 35.66 -22.27 -20.76
C ARG A 523 35.38 -23.35 -19.72
N ASP A 524 35.84 -23.17 -18.49
CA ASP A 524 35.41 -24.01 -17.36
C ASP A 524 34.52 -23.21 -16.39
N TRP A 525 34.75 -23.38 -15.09
CA TRP A 525 34.07 -22.70 -13.99
C TRP A 525 34.98 -21.66 -13.31
N THR A 526 36.29 -21.72 -13.58
CA THR A 526 37.33 -20.80 -13.10
C THR A 526 37.64 -19.73 -14.13
N ASP A 527 37.88 -20.10 -15.40
CA ASP A 527 38.35 -19.20 -16.44
C ASP A 527 38.15 -19.76 -17.87
N LYS A 528 38.85 -19.20 -18.87
CA LYS A 528 38.83 -19.64 -20.28
C LYS A 528 40.23 -19.72 -20.89
N ILE A 529 40.42 -20.56 -21.90
CA ILE A 529 41.66 -20.68 -22.68
C ILE A 529 41.35 -20.79 -24.18
N GLN A 530 42.28 -20.32 -25.00
CA GLN A 530 42.25 -20.52 -26.45
C GLN A 530 42.83 -21.88 -26.82
N VAL A 531 42.15 -22.58 -27.72
CA VAL A 531 42.58 -23.82 -28.34
C VAL A 531 42.71 -23.58 -29.84
N ILE A 532 43.83 -23.94 -30.45
CA ILE A 532 44.01 -23.85 -31.90
C ILE A 532 44.22 -25.24 -32.48
N THR A 533 43.46 -25.57 -33.52
CA THR A 533 43.68 -26.73 -34.38
C THR A 533 43.60 -26.32 -35.85
N ASP A 534 44.18 -27.14 -36.72
CA ASP A 534 44.28 -26.94 -38.16
C ASP A 534 43.88 -28.22 -38.89
N THR A 535 43.53 -28.14 -40.17
CA THR A 535 42.97 -29.26 -40.95
C THR A 535 43.90 -30.48 -41.09
N SER A 536 45.19 -30.36 -40.76
CA SER A 536 46.12 -31.50 -40.78
C SER A 536 45.95 -32.45 -39.58
N LYS A 537 45.27 -32.01 -38.52
CA LYS A 537 45.13 -32.76 -37.26
C LYS A 537 43.82 -33.53 -37.19
N ASN A 538 43.88 -34.81 -36.82
CA ASN A 538 42.71 -35.67 -36.61
C ASN A 538 41.64 -35.08 -35.66
N VAL A 539 42.06 -34.26 -34.69
CA VAL A 539 41.15 -33.58 -33.75
C VAL A 539 40.38 -32.40 -34.36
N TYR A 540 40.79 -31.87 -35.52
CA TYR A 540 40.08 -30.77 -36.20
C TYR A 540 38.64 -31.15 -36.49
N LYS A 541 38.41 -32.30 -37.16
CA LYS A 541 37.07 -32.75 -37.55
C LYS A 541 36.15 -32.92 -36.33
N ILE A 542 36.66 -33.53 -35.27
CA ILE A 542 35.94 -33.70 -33.99
C ILE A 542 35.59 -32.33 -33.40
N LEU A 543 36.54 -31.41 -33.34
CA LEU A 543 36.34 -30.07 -32.79
C LEU A 543 35.43 -29.20 -33.67
N ASP A 544 35.36 -29.45 -34.98
CA ASP A 544 34.52 -28.72 -35.93
C ASP A 544 33.06 -29.19 -35.93
N GLU A 545 32.82 -30.50 -35.83
CA GLU A 545 31.46 -31.08 -35.78
C GLU A 545 30.72 -30.76 -34.47
N LEU A 546 31.43 -30.59 -33.34
CA LEU A 546 30.82 -30.33 -32.03
C LEU A 546 30.16 -28.92 -31.92
N PRO A 547 28.95 -28.79 -31.34
CA PRO A 547 28.29 -27.49 -31.21
C PRO A 547 28.92 -26.60 -30.12
N LYS A 548 28.50 -25.33 -30.09
CA LYS A 548 28.75 -24.46 -28.94
C LYS A 548 27.98 -24.99 -27.72
N GLU A 549 28.56 -24.86 -26.53
CA GLU A 549 28.17 -25.52 -25.28
C GLU A 549 28.37 -27.05 -25.24
N ALA A 550 29.02 -27.67 -26.23
CA ALA A 550 29.56 -29.02 -26.06
C ALA A 550 30.55 -29.06 -24.89
N PHE A 551 30.39 -30.03 -24.00
CA PHE A 551 31.26 -30.29 -22.87
C PHE A 551 32.29 -31.34 -23.27
N ILE A 552 33.57 -31.00 -23.21
CA ILE A 552 34.67 -31.80 -23.72
C ILE A 552 35.85 -31.83 -22.76
N ALA A 553 36.61 -32.91 -22.82
CA ALA A 553 38.00 -32.94 -22.36
C ALA A 553 38.94 -32.84 -23.55
N ILE A 554 40.00 -32.05 -23.41
CA ILE A 554 41.08 -31.92 -24.37
C ILE A 554 42.38 -32.30 -23.65
N LYS A 555 43.18 -33.19 -24.25
CA LYS A 555 44.58 -33.35 -23.88
C LYS A 555 45.43 -32.65 -24.93
N GLY A 556 46.33 -31.79 -24.47
CA GLY A 556 47.11 -30.93 -25.36
C GLY A 556 48.37 -30.38 -24.70
N TYR A 557 49.14 -29.66 -25.49
CA TYR A 557 50.33 -28.93 -25.06
C TYR A 557 49.98 -27.47 -24.79
N ILE A 558 50.28 -26.99 -23.59
CA ILE A 558 50.16 -25.57 -23.24
C ILE A 558 51.41 -24.83 -23.69
N LYS A 559 51.18 -23.73 -24.42
CA LYS A 559 52.19 -22.81 -24.94
C LYS A 559 51.84 -21.39 -24.47
N GLU A 560 52.84 -20.52 -24.41
CA GLU A 560 52.64 -19.09 -24.14
C GLU A 560 52.48 -18.34 -25.47
N ASP A 561 51.41 -17.56 -25.59
CA ASP A 561 51.22 -16.61 -26.68
C ASP A 561 50.51 -15.37 -26.12
N PHE A 562 51.18 -14.22 -26.17
CA PHE A 562 50.66 -12.95 -25.66
C PHE A 562 49.40 -12.45 -26.39
N ARG A 563 49.07 -13.04 -27.54
CA ARG A 563 47.86 -12.75 -28.35
C ARG A 563 46.67 -13.61 -27.91
N ALA A 564 46.92 -14.72 -27.22
CA ALA A 564 45.86 -15.57 -26.70
C ALA A 564 45.23 -14.95 -25.44
N PRO A 565 43.90 -15.09 -25.22
CA PRO A 565 43.24 -14.66 -23.98
C PRO A 565 43.90 -15.28 -22.74
N GLY A 566 44.50 -14.44 -21.89
CA GLY A 566 45.22 -14.87 -20.69
C GLY A 566 46.70 -15.23 -20.93
N GLY A 567 47.22 -15.07 -22.14
CA GLY A 567 48.63 -15.32 -22.47
C GLY A 567 49.00 -16.79 -22.71
N LEU A 568 48.02 -17.72 -22.65
CA LEU A 568 48.23 -19.15 -22.85
C LEU A 568 47.32 -19.73 -23.94
N GLU A 569 47.85 -20.71 -24.65
CA GLU A 569 47.20 -21.42 -25.74
C GLU A 569 47.37 -22.95 -25.58
N LEU A 570 46.33 -23.70 -25.95
CA LEU A 570 46.29 -25.16 -25.93
C LEU A 570 46.34 -25.73 -27.35
N ASP A 571 47.38 -26.52 -27.65
CA ASP A 571 47.53 -27.27 -28.90
C ASP A 571 47.04 -28.72 -28.68
N PRO A 572 45.87 -29.10 -29.22
CA PRO A 572 45.20 -30.36 -28.90
C PRO A 572 45.80 -31.54 -29.70
N TYR A 573 45.99 -32.68 -29.03
CA TYR A 573 46.31 -33.95 -29.68
C TYR A 573 45.24 -35.04 -29.45
N GLU A 574 44.39 -34.88 -28.44
CA GLU A 574 43.28 -35.79 -28.15
C GLU A 574 42.07 -34.98 -27.64
N VAL A 575 40.88 -35.30 -28.14
CA VAL A 575 39.62 -34.63 -27.77
C VAL A 575 38.56 -35.69 -27.48
N ILE A 576 37.98 -35.62 -26.29
CA ILE A 576 36.98 -36.56 -25.78
C ILE A 576 35.68 -35.79 -25.53
N PRO A 577 34.62 -36.00 -26.34
CA PRO A 577 33.29 -35.49 -26.04
C PRO A 577 32.75 -36.10 -24.74
N LEU A 578 32.29 -35.25 -23.81
CA LEU A 578 31.71 -35.66 -22.52
C LEU A 578 30.21 -35.30 -22.38
N GLY A 579 29.65 -34.53 -23.31
CA GLY A 579 28.22 -34.21 -23.38
C GLY A 579 27.92 -32.96 -24.20
N GLY A 580 26.63 -32.61 -24.35
CA GLY A 580 26.22 -31.42 -25.10
C GLY A 580 26.47 -31.54 -26.61
N ILE A 581 26.16 -32.69 -27.20
CA ILE A 581 26.40 -32.98 -28.63
C ILE A 581 25.36 -32.29 -29.53
N GLU A 582 24.23 -31.83 -28.95
CA GLU A 582 23.21 -31.04 -29.63
C GLU A 582 23.36 -29.53 -29.37
N ASN A 583 22.92 -28.70 -30.32
CA ASN A 583 22.85 -27.25 -30.11
C ASN A 583 21.81 -26.92 -29.01
N PRO A 584 22.13 -26.02 -28.05
CA PRO A 584 21.19 -25.67 -26.99
C PRO A 584 19.92 -24.97 -27.54
N PRO A 585 18.72 -25.24 -26.99
CA PRO A 585 17.45 -24.63 -27.43
C PRO A 585 17.31 -23.13 -27.08
N LEU A 586 18.42 -22.47 -26.72
CA LEU A 586 18.51 -21.07 -26.35
C LEU A 586 19.92 -20.56 -26.69
N SER A 587 20.04 -19.43 -27.40
CA SER A 587 21.34 -18.76 -27.54
C SER A 587 21.78 -18.18 -26.19
N LEU A 588 22.99 -18.52 -25.74
CA LEU A 588 23.54 -17.93 -24.51
C LEU A 588 24.08 -16.51 -24.73
N LEU A 589 24.40 -16.16 -25.98
CA LEU A 589 25.07 -14.91 -26.36
C LEU A 589 24.07 -13.84 -26.83
N ASP A 590 23.09 -14.20 -27.65
CA ASP A 590 22.13 -13.28 -28.28
C ASP A 590 20.75 -13.35 -27.59
N LEU A 591 20.22 -12.21 -27.17
CA LEU A 591 18.89 -12.06 -26.56
C LEU A 591 17.76 -11.89 -27.56
N SER A 592 18.04 -11.36 -28.76
CA SER A 592 17.04 -10.84 -29.69
C SER A 592 16.05 -11.91 -30.18
N ARG A 593 16.47 -13.18 -30.16
CA ARG A 593 15.75 -14.34 -30.70
C ARG A 593 15.01 -15.17 -29.65
N SER A 594 14.82 -14.70 -28.41
CA SER A 594 14.34 -15.58 -27.32
C SER A 594 13.33 -14.92 -26.37
N SER A 595 12.07 -15.34 -26.49
CA SER A 595 10.95 -14.88 -25.66
C SER A 595 11.14 -15.20 -24.17
N HIS A 596 10.37 -14.52 -23.32
CA HIS A 596 10.40 -14.77 -21.87
C HIS A 596 10.00 -16.23 -21.54
N ALA A 597 8.97 -16.77 -22.20
CA ALA A 597 8.51 -18.14 -21.98
C ALA A 597 9.60 -19.18 -22.33
N VAL A 598 10.33 -19.00 -23.44
CA VAL A 598 11.45 -19.90 -23.82
C VAL A 598 12.59 -19.82 -22.79
N ARG A 599 12.93 -18.61 -22.31
CA ARG A 599 13.94 -18.43 -21.26
C ARG A 599 13.54 -18.99 -19.90
N MET A 600 12.25 -19.05 -19.59
CA MET A 600 11.74 -19.72 -18.38
C MET A 600 11.71 -21.24 -18.54
N ARG A 601 11.28 -21.77 -19.70
CA ARG A 601 11.33 -23.22 -20.00
C ARG A 601 12.76 -23.78 -19.94
N TYR A 602 13.74 -23.02 -20.45
CA TYR A 602 15.16 -23.42 -20.44
C TYR A 602 15.99 -22.62 -19.43
N ARG A 603 15.41 -22.33 -18.25
CA ARG A 603 16.03 -21.46 -17.23
C ARG A 603 17.41 -21.96 -16.78
N TYR A 604 17.63 -23.28 -16.72
CA TYR A 604 18.91 -23.93 -16.40
C TYR A 604 20.04 -23.66 -17.43
N LEU A 605 19.70 -23.14 -18.62
CA LEU A 605 20.63 -22.62 -19.62
C LEU A 605 20.74 -21.09 -19.51
N ASP A 606 19.64 -20.37 -19.37
CA ASP A 606 19.64 -18.90 -19.23
C ASP A 606 20.47 -18.43 -18.01
N ILE A 607 20.50 -19.20 -16.91
CA ILE A 607 21.37 -18.93 -15.75
C ILE A 607 22.87 -19.09 -16.02
N ARG A 608 23.29 -19.78 -17.11
CA ARG A 608 24.71 -19.95 -17.49
C ARG A 608 25.27 -18.74 -18.22
N ARG A 609 24.41 -17.82 -18.67
CA ARG A 609 24.80 -16.63 -19.45
C ARG A 609 25.60 -15.65 -18.59
N ARG A 610 26.61 -14.96 -19.16
CA ARG A 610 27.56 -14.10 -18.42
C ARG A 610 26.85 -13.11 -17.49
N TRP A 611 25.85 -12.41 -17.99
CA TRP A 611 25.08 -11.41 -17.22
C TRP A 611 24.22 -12.05 -16.12
N MET A 612 23.55 -13.17 -16.41
CA MET A 612 22.75 -13.88 -15.40
C MET A 612 23.63 -14.53 -14.32
N ARG A 613 24.82 -15.05 -14.67
CA ARG A 613 25.83 -15.48 -13.70
C ARG A 613 26.38 -14.30 -12.89
N ALA A 614 26.57 -13.11 -13.47
CA ALA A 614 26.97 -11.93 -12.71
C ALA A 614 25.88 -11.51 -11.71
N ILE A 615 24.61 -11.46 -12.13
CA ILE A 615 23.45 -11.21 -11.25
C ILE A 615 23.32 -12.32 -10.21
N LEU A 616 23.56 -13.59 -10.53
CA LEU A 616 23.46 -14.70 -9.58
C LEU A 616 24.62 -14.71 -8.60
N LYS A 617 25.88 -14.49 -9.02
CA LYS A 617 26.99 -14.21 -8.11
C LYS A 617 26.66 -13.01 -7.23
N PHE A 618 26.10 -11.93 -7.78
CA PHE A 618 25.60 -10.76 -7.04
C PHE A 618 24.43 -11.07 -6.07
N ARG A 619 23.56 -12.04 -6.42
CA ARG A 619 22.50 -12.56 -5.55
C ARG A 619 22.99 -13.64 -4.58
N VAL A 620 24.19 -14.18 -4.78
CA VAL A 620 25.05 -14.76 -3.74
C VAL A 620 26.04 -13.69 -3.21
N LYS A 621 25.75 -12.38 -3.34
CA LYS A 621 26.61 -11.26 -2.84
C LYS A 621 25.97 -10.37 -1.78
N LEU A 622 24.65 -10.47 -1.55
CA LEU A 622 23.95 -9.76 -0.46
C LEU A 622 23.58 -10.62 0.78
N ILE A 623 22.71 -11.63 0.65
CA ILE A 623 22.14 -12.42 1.79
C ILE A 623 23.15 -12.81 2.89
N ASP A 624 24.28 -13.48 2.63
CA ASP A 624 25.16 -13.89 3.75
C ASP A 624 25.86 -12.72 4.47
N VAL A 625 25.82 -11.48 3.95
CA VAL A 625 26.23 -10.25 4.67
C VAL A 625 25.21 -9.96 5.74
N LEU A 626 23.93 -10.12 5.40
CA LEU A 626 22.80 -9.99 6.31
C LEU A 626 22.81 -11.15 7.31
N ARG A 627 23.13 -12.38 6.90
CA ARG A 627 23.30 -13.53 7.83
C ARG A 627 24.44 -13.31 8.81
N GLU A 628 25.61 -12.88 8.32
CA GLU A 628 26.79 -12.57 9.14
C GLU A 628 26.47 -11.44 10.13
N TYR A 629 25.85 -10.35 9.67
CA TYR A 629 25.37 -9.27 10.51
C TYR A 629 24.37 -9.74 11.58
N LEU A 630 23.34 -10.51 11.20
CA LEU A 630 22.31 -11.01 12.11
C LEU A 630 22.91 -11.98 13.15
N LYS A 631 23.79 -12.91 12.74
CA LYS A 631 24.47 -13.84 13.67
C LYS A 631 25.38 -13.09 14.64
N ASN A 632 26.10 -12.06 14.19
CA ASN A 632 26.91 -11.20 15.06
C ASN A 632 26.06 -10.34 16.02
N ASN A 633 24.75 -10.22 15.79
CA ASN A 633 23.79 -9.57 16.70
C ASN A 633 22.93 -10.59 17.48
N GLY A 634 23.36 -11.85 17.58
CA GLY A 634 22.71 -12.89 18.40
C GLY A 634 21.46 -13.52 17.79
N PHE A 635 21.10 -13.23 16.54
CA PHE A 635 19.95 -13.84 15.88
C PHE A 635 20.27 -15.29 15.45
N THR A 636 19.39 -16.22 15.81
CA THR A 636 19.45 -17.62 15.35
C THR A 636 18.83 -17.75 13.96
N GLU A 637 19.53 -18.40 13.02
CA GLU A 637 19.01 -18.71 11.69
C GLU A 637 18.14 -19.97 11.73
N ILE A 638 16.82 -19.80 11.60
CA ILE A 638 15.85 -20.89 11.59
C ILE A 638 15.46 -21.21 10.13
N ASN A 639 15.80 -22.41 9.66
CA ASN A 639 15.28 -22.96 8.42
C ASN A 639 13.95 -23.67 8.71
N THR A 640 12.82 -22.97 8.55
CA THR A 640 11.49 -23.56 8.70
C THR A 640 11.22 -24.56 7.56
N PRO A 641 10.82 -25.82 7.83
CA PRO A 641 10.44 -26.75 6.78
C PRO A 641 9.17 -26.27 6.08
N THR A 642 9.21 -26.15 4.75
CA THR A 642 8.04 -25.76 3.96
C THR A 642 7.09 -26.96 3.82
N LEU A 643 5.95 -26.91 4.49
CA LEU A 643 4.89 -27.91 4.32
C LEU A 643 4.18 -27.71 2.96
N ILE A 644 4.61 -28.50 1.97
CA ILE A 644 3.96 -28.68 0.67
C ILE A 644 3.13 -29.97 0.68
N ALA A 645 1.99 -29.95 -0.01
CA ALA A 645 1.05 -31.08 -0.03
C ALA A 645 1.49 -32.25 -0.95
N SER A 646 2.47 -32.01 -1.82
CA SER A 646 3.11 -33.03 -2.66
C SER A 646 4.52 -33.34 -2.16
N ALA A 647 4.87 -34.62 -2.16
CA ALA A 647 6.26 -35.03 -2.06
C ALA A 647 6.98 -34.62 -3.36
N SER A 648 7.86 -33.62 -3.29
CA SER A 648 8.75 -33.30 -4.40
C SER A 648 9.84 -34.38 -4.52
N GLU A 649 9.83 -35.15 -5.60
CA GLU A 649 10.94 -36.05 -5.93
C GLU A 649 12.24 -35.25 -6.03
N GLY A 650 13.24 -35.62 -5.22
CA GLY A 650 14.49 -34.86 -5.10
C GLY A 650 14.46 -33.75 -4.05
N GLY A 651 14.34 -34.12 -2.77
CA GLY A 651 14.65 -33.21 -1.66
C GLY A 651 16.17 -33.02 -1.50
N ALA A 652 16.75 -32.04 -2.21
CA ALA A 652 18.15 -31.63 -2.13
C ALA A 652 18.35 -30.15 -2.51
#